data_AF-A0A4U1YQT3-F1
#
_entry.id   AF-A0A4U1YQT3-F1
#
_cell.length_a   1.000
_cell.length_b   1.000
_cell.length_c   1.000
_cell.angle_alpha   90.00
_cell.angle_beta   90.00
_cell.angle_gamma   90.00
#
_symmetry.space_group_name_H-M   'P 1'
#
loop_
_entity.id
_entity.type
_entity.pdbx_description
1 polymer ?
#
loop_
_entity_poly.entity_id
_entity_poly.type
_entity_poly.pdbx_seq_one_letter_code
_entity_poly.pdbx_strand_id
1 'polypeptide(L)'
;MAKLNKIENIGGAAGKAQIIKVVSVKHNLLNYKDRKKEINSFLTKIDYIKEPDELSDNIILHQCEPGKIKELISNNLPKDYKTIVSGSVDERVIIIYSIDLSCHALSLGKPIRDVDIVSNNLVTVVNANQYYGEGYISPDLIRQTTESPVVLAGLYHPEIFPLPRVALGISCIARALRSNHLGDVSLLDMQLELSSHELVSSIVLKKPKVIAISVTFGQQDVLEYVLSELVERNLDLTSRIIVGGSLAVLNKNILLDKYPNIYIGTSSGESTMVDFTRAAIDNTDCSNVPGVAYINDGKFYETKAINNRVSLDILPELDLLPKTLNLNGVMQLESSRGCSYACSFCPRQHKGIWAGDSVQSIKSLMPYIESEFNKNNLLPKKIFLVDEEFLGYNRESQKRIEDLADQIHRFGFKFETNSRVDQVVRLNKDVDWHQKRLNMWRKLRDTSLDRCLFGVESGVDSILERFNKKTTSLQNILAIRILSMMGIKTRYTYITYDHLMSMEELLATYYFLGRKDLIVSSDLSISPKDAYLLAQNNDYCSVHSTGRAFYEDVSYMLGSMENLQGANYTKEVISLGLATGFNEAMGRVDANYLDRRIGRFSYYSQLWIDMSYPFDYTLKSVQKISNSDEREAIHRTRKIIRRNSWELLGCFLYVVIGDKKILDNHRDISFSDFIDEKRKEYSKDNTIENLNSVLSKIIDLKLKQQTEDIETSLALLRGNISSKLMTIISDGYKHFLSRKDKGWQLKDA
;
A
#
# COMPACT_ATOMS: atom_id res chain seq x y z
N MET A 1 -2.73 -45.24 -29.54
CA MET A 1 -1.70 -46.25 -29.83
C MET A 1 -0.35 -45.73 -29.37
N ALA A 2 0.42 -46.62 -28.74
CA ALA A 2 1.63 -46.35 -27.98
C ALA A 2 2.81 -45.80 -28.82
N LYS A 3 3.69 -45.05 -28.16
CA LYS A 3 5.15 -45.32 -28.18
C LYS A 3 5.83 -44.65 -26.98
N LEU A 4 5.91 -45.43 -25.90
CA LEU A 4 6.92 -45.32 -24.85
C LEU A 4 8.25 -45.79 -25.43
N ASN A 5 9.34 -45.07 -25.20
CA ASN A 5 10.68 -45.63 -25.26
C ASN A 5 11.48 -45.22 -24.02
N LYS A 6 11.83 -46.27 -23.28
CA LYS A 6 12.89 -46.52 -22.29
C LYS A 6 13.69 -45.33 -21.74
N ILE A 7 13.66 -45.24 -20.40
CA ILE A 7 14.65 -44.62 -19.53
C ILE A 7 15.76 -45.65 -19.28
N GLU A 8 17.02 -45.27 -19.51
CA GLU A 8 18.19 -45.92 -18.91
C GLU A 8 18.74 -45.00 -17.80
N ASN A 9 18.93 -45.58 -16.62
CA ASN A 9 19.56 -44.96 -15.46
C ASN A 9 21.09 -45.10 -15.55
N ILE A 10 21.83 -44.00 -15.47
CA ILE A 10 23.19 -43.96 -14.92
C ILE A 10 23.30 -42.74 -14.00
N GLY A 11 23.71 -43.00 -12.77
CA GLY A 11 23.68 -42.06 -11.64
C GLY A 11 24.73 -40.95 -11.65
N GLY A 12 24.55 -40.03 -10.70
CA GLY A 12 25.50 -38.96 -10.38
C GLY A 12 24.84 -37.90 -9.49
N ALA A 13 25.25 -37.83 -8.22
CA ALA A 13 24.72 -36.93 -7.21
C ALA A 13 24.94 -35.45 -7.57
N ALA A 14 23.84 -34.69 -7.63
CA ALA A 14 23.78 -33.26 -7.39
C ALA A 14 22.30 -32.90 -7.17
N GLY A 15 21.94 -32.40 -5.98
CA GLY A 15 20.58 -32.00 -5.63
C GLY A 15 20.07 -30.92 -6.59
N LYS A 16 19.26 -31.33 -7.56
CA LYS A 16 18.58 -30.44 -8.50
C LYS A 16 17.27 -29.97 -7.86
N ALA A 17 17.14 -28.65 -7.76
CA ALA A 17 15.87 -27.98 -7.50
C ALA A 17 14.77 -28.61 -8.36
N GLN A 18 13.70 -29.08 -7.72
CA GLN A 18 12.46 -29.41 -8.42
C GLN A 18 12.00 -28.13 -9.12
N ILE A 19 12.12 -28.12 -10.44
CA ILE A 19 11.40 -27.19 -11.29
C ILE A 19 9.92 -27.54 -11.07
N ILE A 20 9.25 -26.71 -10.28
CA ILE A 20 7.79 -26.71 -10.20
C ILE A 20 7.30 -26.53 -11.64
N LYS A 21 6.60 -27.56 -12.13
CA LYS A 21 5.95 -27.55 -13.42
C LYS A 21 5.07 -26.30 -13.45
N VAL A 22 5.42 -25.32 -14.28
CA VAL A 22 4.51 -24.22 -14.59
C VAL A 22 3.32 -24.88 -15.29
N VAL A 23 2.26 -25.14 -14.52
CA VAL A 23 1.01 -25.63 -15.07
C VAL A 23 0.40 -24.45 -15.82
N SER A 24 0.62 -24.37 -17.13
CA SER A 24 -0.18 -23.49 -17.96
C SER A 24 -1.58 -24.11 -18.09
N VAL A 25 -2.47 -23.81 -17.15
CA VAL A 25 -3.87 -24.15 -17.31
C VAL A 25 -4.47 -23.15 -18.31
N LYS A 26 -4.94 -23.64 -19.45
CA LYS A 26 -5.84 -22.88 -20.33
C LYS A 26 -7.18 -22.76 -19.59
N HIS A 27 -7.34 -21.76 -18.75
CA HIS A 27 -8.64 -21.46 -18.14
C HIS A 27 -9.56 -20.84 -19.20
N ASN A 28 -10.55 -21.61 -19.67
CA ASN A 28 -11.74 -21.02 -20.27
C ASN A 28 -12.60 -20.48 -19.13
N LEU A 29 -12.40 -19.20 -18.78
CA LEU A 29 -13.22 -18.56 -17.77
C LEU A 29 -14.64 -18.34 -18.31
N LEU A 30 -15.67 -18.77 -17.57
CA LEU A 30 -17.06 -18.39 -17.86
C LEU A 30 -17.12 -16.87 -17.88
N ASN A 31 -17.50 -16.30 -19.02
CA ASN A 31 -17.54 -14.86 -19.17
C ASN A 31 -18.48 -14.27 -18.12
N TYR A 32 -18.05 -13.16 -17.52
CA TYR A 32 -18.84 -12.38 -16.57
C TYR A 32 -20.30 -12.17 -17.04
N LYS A 33 -20.52 -11.91 -18.33
CA LYS A 33 -21.87 -11.69 -18.90
C LYS A 33 -22.75 -12.95 -18.91
N ASP A 34 -22.16 -14.14 -18.97
CA ASP A 34 -22.90 -15.40 -19.07
C ASP A 34 -23.25 -15.99 -17.70
N ARG A 35 -22.65 -15.46 -16.61
CA ARG A 35 -22.85 -15.96 -15.24
C ARG A 35 -24.32 -15.93 -14.79
N LYS A 36 -25.07 -14.86 -15.09
CA LYS A 36 -26.49 -14.77 -14.71
C LYS A 36 -27.28 -15.97 -15.24
N LYS A 37 -27.05 -16.32 -16.51
CA LYS A 37 -27.74 -17.42 -17.18
C LYS A 37 -27.44 -18.76 -16.49
N GLU A 38 -26.18 -19.04 -16.19
CA GLU A 38 -25.79 -20.28 -15.52
C GLU A 38 -26.30 -20.33 -14.07
N ILE A 39 -26.31 -19.21 -13.35
CA ILE A 39 -26.91 -19.11 -12.00
C ILE A 39 -28.41 -19.37 -12.07
N ASN A 40 -29.14 -18.70 -12.96
CA ASN A 40 -30.58 -18.91 -13.12
C ASN A 40 -30.91 -20.37 -13.46
N SER A 41 -30.14 -20.97 -14.39
CA SER A 41 -30.30 -22.38 -14.76
C SER A 41 -30.03 -23.33 -13.59
N PHE A 42 -29.06 -23.03 -12.74
CA PHE A 42 -28.78 -23.76 -11.51
C PHE A 42 -29.91 -23.65 -10.50
N LEU A 43 -30.37 -22.42 -10.22
CA LEU A 43 -31.42 -22.16 -9.22
C LEU A 43 -32.75 -22.81 -9.60
N THR A 44 -33.08 -22.85 -10.90
CA THR A 44 -34.31 -23.50 -11.43
C THR A 44 -34.34 -25.02 -11.17
N LYS A 45 -33.19 -25.66 -10.92
CA LYS A 45 -33.12 -27.09 -10.62
C LYS A 45 -33.36 -27.42 -9.14
N ILE A 46 -33.52 -26.40 -8.30
CA ILE A 46 -33.70 -26.56 -6.86
C ILE A 46 -35.16 -26.23 -6.55
N ASP A 47 -35.95 -27.27 -6.26
CA ASP A 47 -37.42 -27.22 -6.15
C ASP A 47 -37.96 -26.15 -5.18
N TYR A 48 -37.15 -25.73 -4.21
CA TYR A 48 -37.55 -24.77 -3.18
C TYR A 48 -37.41 -23.30 -3.59
N ILE A 49 -36.68 -23.02 -4.68
CA ILE A 49 -36.43 -21.64 -5.12
C ILE A 49 -37.58 -21.18 -6.02
N LYS A 50 -38.43 -20.30 -5.47
CA LYS A 50 -39.63 -19.81 -6.15
C LYS A 50 -39.35 -18.78 -7.25
N GLU A 51 -38.37 -17.90 -7.01
CA GLU A 51 -38.06 -16.75 -7.88
C GLU A 51 -36.59 -16.78 -8.33
N PRO A 52 -36.20 -17.76 -9.17
CA PRO A 52 -34.80 -17.98 -9.54
C PRO A 52 -34.20 -16.81 -10.35
N ASP A 53 -35.00 -16.06 -11.10
CA ASP A 53 -34.51 -14.91 -11.88
C ASP A 53 -34.12 -13.74 -10.99
N GLU A 54 -35.01 -13.32 -10.08
CA GLU A 54 -34.72 -12.28 -9.09
C GLU A 54 -33.54 -12.66 -8.18
N LEU A 55 -33.49 -13.91 -7.72
CA LEU A 55 -32.36 -14.38 -6.93
C LEU A 55 -31.06 -14.38 -7.74
N SER A 56 -31.10 -14.72 -9.03
CA SER A 56 -29.93 -14.65 -9.90
C SER A 56 -29.41 -13.23 -10.09
N ASP A 57 -30.30 -12.24 -10.22
CA ASP A 57 -29.94 -10.82 -10.30
C ASP A 57 -29.28 -10.35 -9.00
N ASN A 58 -29.85 -10.72 -7.85
CA ASN A 58 -29.29 -10.38 -6.55
C ASN A 58 -27.92 -11.05 -6.31
N ILE A 59 -27.72 -12.30 -6.75
CA ILE A 59 -26.41 -12.97 -6.66
C ILE A 59 -25.36 -12.26 -7.53
N ILE A 60 -25.72 -11.86 -8.76
CA ILE A 60 -24.83 -11.09 -9.63
C ILE A 60 -24.52 -9.71 -9.04
N LEU A 61 -25.53 -9.05 -8.48
CA LEU A 61 -25.36 -7.76 -7.80
C LEU A 61 -24.38 -7.87 -6.62
N HIS A 62 -24.38 -8.98 -5.89
CA HIS A 62 -23.51 -9.22 -4.74
C HIS A 62 -22.34 -10.16 -5.03
N GLN A 63 -21.92 -10.28 -6.30
CA GLN A 63 -20.89 -11.24 -6.69
C GLN A 63 -19.52 -11.05 -6.01
N CYS A 64 -19.21 -9.85 -5.50
CA CYS A 64 -17.98 -9.61 -4.74
C CYS A 64 -18.11 -10.01 -3.26
N GLU A 65 -19.33 -10.27 -2.78
CA GLU A 65 -19.68 -10.46 -1.36
C GLU A 65 -20.16 -11.91 -1.12
N PRO A 66 -19.26 -12.89 -0.99
CA PRO A 66 -19.63 -14.31 -0.85
C PRO A 66 -20.52 -14.59 0.37
N GLY A 67 -20.31 -13.86 1.47
CA GLY A 67 -21.18 -13.94 2.65
C GLY A 67 -22.62 -13.54 2.32
N LYS A 68 -22.81 -12.49 1.50
CA LYS A 68 -24.15 -12.04 1.08
C LYS A 68 -24.80 -13.02 0.11
N ILE A 69 -24.03 -13.60 -0.81
CA ILE A 69 -24.52 -14.67 -1.71
C ILE A 69 -25.00 -15.87 -0.88
N LYS A 70 -24.21 -16.31 0.10
CA LYS A 70 -24.56 -17.41 1.01
C LYS A 70 -25.87 -17.12 1.76
N GLU A 71 -26.02 -15.91 2.29
CA GLU A 71 -27.24 -15.46 2.98
C GLU A 71 -28.45 -15.46 2.05
N LEU A 72 -28.35 -14.85 0.86
CA LEU A 72 -29.43 -14.76 -0.12
C LEU A 72 -29.95 -16.14 -0.52
N ILE A 73 -29.05 -17.09 -0.79
CA ILE A 73 -29.42 -18.46 -1.14
C ILE A 73 -30.03 -19.16 0.07
N SER A 74 -29.40 -19.09 1.23
CA SER A 74 -29.85 -19.82 2.43
C SER A 74 -31.23 -19.37 2.91
N ASN A 75 -31.57 -18.08 2.75
CA ASN A 75 -32.90 -17.54 3.09
C ASN A 75 -34.03 -18.08 2.20
N ASN A 76 -33.69 -18.66 1.04
CA ASN A 76 -34.64 -19.27 0.10
C ASN A 76 -34.73 -20.80 0.24
N LEU A 77 -34.01 -21.40 1.20
CA LEU A 77 -33.93 -22.85 1.37
C LEU A 77 -34.58 -23.31 2.68
N PRO A 78 -35.09 -24.55 2.76
CA PRO A 78 -35.52 -25.16 4.01
C PRO A 78 -34.34 -25.31 4.99
N LYS A 79 -34.64 -25.44 6.30
CA LYS A 79 -33.64 -25.55 7.37
C LYS A 79 -32.69 -26.75 7.23
N ASP A 80 -33.11 -27.79 6.54
CA ASP A 80 -32.32 -29.02 6.35
C ASP A 80 -31.28 -28.90 5.22
N TYR A 81 -31.29 -27.77 4.50
CA TYR A 81 -30.31 -27.44 3.47
C TYR A 81 -29.33 -26.39 3.98
N LYS A 82 -28.08 -26.50 3.50
CA LYS A 82 -27.00 -25.56 3.81
C LYS A 82 -26.31 -25.13 2.53
N THR A 83 -25.76 -23.93 2.57
CA THR A 83 -25.03 -23.33 1.43
C THR A 83 -23.57 -23.12 1.78
N ILE A 84 -22.68 -23.55 0.88
CA ILE A 84 -21.25 -23.21 0.88
C ILE A 84 -20.97 -22.34 -0.33
N VAL A 85 -20.30 -21.22 -0.11
CA VAL A 85 -19.74 -20.37 -1.18
C VAL A 85 -18.23 -20.37 -0.99
N SER A 86 -17.51 -20.97 -1.94
CA SER A 86 -16.07 -21.20 -1.84
C SER A 86 -15.37 -20.87 -3.16
N GLY A 87 -14.04 -20.93 -3.20
CA GLY A 87 -13.26 -20.47 -4.35
C GLY A 87 -13.14 -18.94 -4.42
N SER A 88 -12.18 -18.47 -5.19
CA SER A 88 -11.95 -17.04 -5.40
C SER A 88 -13.06 -16.38 -6.22
N VAL A 89 -13.14 -15.04 -6.25
CA VAL A 89 -14.19 -14.30 -7.00
C VAL A 89 -14.31 -14.69 -8.49
N ASP A 90 -13.20 -15.04 -9.12
CA ASP A 90 -13.08 -15.47 -10.52
C ASP A 90 -13.31 -16.97 -10.71
N GLU A 91 -13.15 -17.80 -9.68
CA GLU A 91 -13.35 -19.27 -9.71
C GLU A 91 -14.40 -19.78 -8.73
N ARG A 92 -15.35 -18.92 -8.36
CA ARG A 92 -16.32 -19.18 -7.30
C ARG A 92 -17.16 -20.43 -7.56
N VAL A 93 -17.39 -21.19 -6.49
CA VAL A 93 -18.24 -22.38 -6.46
C VAL A 93 -19.33 -22.17 -5.43
N ILE A 94 -20.57 -22.43 -5.82
CA ILE A 94 -21.74 -22.42 -4.95
C ILE A 94 -22.19 -23.87 -4.79
N ILE A 95 -22.35 -24.32 -3.55
CA ILE A 95 -22.79 -25.68 -3.23
C ILE A 95 -23.98 -25.60 -2.28
N ILE A 96 -25.07 -26.26 -2.63
CA ILE A 96 -26.24 -26.45 -1.79
C ILE A 96 -26.33 -27.93 -1.46
N TYR A 97 -26.34 -28.28 -0.18
CA TYR A 97 -26.37 -29.68 0.26
C TYR A 97 -27.39 -29.91 1.37
N SER A 98 -27.92 -31.12 1.42
CA SER A 98 -28.85 -31.58 2.47
C SER A 98 -28.14 -32.43 3.53
N ILE A 99 -28.88 -32.79 4.58
CA ILE A 99 -28.39 -33.61 5.70
C ILE A 99 -27.87 -35.00 5.28
N ASP A 100 -28.34 -35.54 4.16
CA ASP A 100 -27.89 -36.81 3.58
C ASP A 100 -26.62 -36.70 2.72
N LEU A 101 -25.99 -35.51 2.72
CA LEU A 101 -24.79 -35.16 1.94
C LEU A 101 -25.01 -35.13 0.42
N SER A 102 -26.23 -35.27 -0.08
CA SER A 102 -26.50 -34.97 -1.49
C SER A 102 -26.34 -33.47 -1.74
N CYS A 103 -25.80 -33.10 -2.90
CA CYS A 103 -25.52 -31.70 -3.20
C CYS A 103 -25.70 -31.33 -4.67
N HIS A 104 -26.01 -30.05 -4.87
CA HIS A 104 -25.98 -29.34 -6.14
C HIS A 104 -24.81 -28.34 -6.12
N ALA A 105 -23.91 -28.42 -7.10
CA ALA A 105 -22.73 -27.57 -7.21
C ALA A 105 -22.72 -26.78 -8.52
N LEU A 106 -22.44 -25.49 -8.44
CA LEU A 106 -22.29 -24.58 -9.59
C LEU A 106 -20.90 -23.93 -9.54
N SER A 107 -20.15 -24.02 -10.63
CA SER A 107 -18.92 -23.25 -10.84
C SER A 107 -19.20 -22.01 -11.69
N LEU A 108 -18.67 -20.87 -11.27
CA LEU A 108 -18.76 -19.60 -11.98
C LEU A 108 -17.45 -19.24 -12.71
N GLY A 109 -16.44 -20.08 -12.61
CA GLY A 109 -15.12 -19.83 -13.20
C GLY A 109 -14.80 -20.74 -14.36
N LYS A 110 -14.94 -22.05 -14.19
CA LYS A 110 -14.49 -23.06 -15.14
C LYS A 110 -15.46 -24.23 -15.17
N PRO A 111 -15.37 -25.16 -16.13
CA PRO A 111 -16.25 -26.33 -16.12
C PRO A 111 -16.19 -27.06 -14.77
N ILE A 112 -17.33 -27.52 -14.26
CA ILE A 112 -17.44 -28.05 -12.88
C ILE A 112 -16.47 -29.22 -12.63
N ARG A 113 -16.21 -30.04 -13.65
CA ARG A 113 -15.28 -31.18 -13.58
C ARG A 113 -13.81 -30.77 -13.48
N ASP A 114 -13.48 -29.53 -13.85
CA ASP A 114 -12.13 -28.97 -13.81
C ASP A 114 -11.87 -28.16 -12.53
N VAL A 115 -12.86 -28.07 -11.64
CA VAL A 115 -12.74 -27.34 -10.38
C VAL A 115 -12.00 -28.18 -9.35
N ASP A 116 -11.08 -27.54 -8.64
CA ASP A 116 -10.20 -28.17 -7.65
C ASP A 116 -10.98 -28.92 -6.57
N ILE A 117 -12.15 -28.43 -6.18
CA ILE A 117 -13.03 -29.11 -5.21
C ILE A 117 -13.54 -30.47 -5.72
N VAL A 118 -13.73 -30.63 -7.03
CA VAL A 118 -14.16 -31.89 -7.64
C VAL A 118 -12.94 -32.79 -7.89
N SER A 119 -11.84 -32.24 -8.40
CA SER A 119 -10.63 -33.02 -8.68
C SER A 119 -9.95 -33.55 -7.41
N ASN A 120 -10.11 -32.87 -6.28
CA ASN A 120 -9.65 -33.32 -4.96
C ASN A 120 -10.67 -34.21 -4.22
N ASN A 121 -11.76 -34.63 -4.89
CA ASN A 121 -12.83 -35.47 -4.32
C ASN A 121 -13.54 -34.86 -3.10
N LEU A 122 -13.49 -33.54 -2.93
CA LEU A 122 -14.24 -32.85 -1.87
C LEU A 122 -15.73 -32.73 -2.22
N VAL A 123 -16.05 -32.72 -3.52
CA VAL A 123 -17.39 -32.90 -4.09
C VAL A 123 -17.30 -33.97 -5.18
N THR A 124 -18.09 -35.04 -5.04
CA THR A 124 -18.24 -36.05 -6.09
C THR A 124 -19.40 -35.64 -7.00
N VAL A 125 -19.15 -35.49 -8.29
CA VAL A 125 -20.17 -35.15 -9.29
C VAL A 125 -20.56 -36.39 -10.09
N VAL A 126 -21.83 -36.76 -10.03
CA VAL A 126 -22.43 -37.91 -10.73
C VAL A 126 -23.03 -37.46 -12.07
N ASN A 127 -23.95 -36.49 -12.01
CA ASN A 127 -24.56 -35.87 -13.20
C ASN A 127 -23.99 -34.47 -13.37
N ALA A 128 -23.55 -34.11 -14.59
CA ALA A 128 -22.99 -32.79 -14.85
C ALA A 128 -23.42 -32.26 -16.20
N ASN A 129 -23.67 -30.95 -16.27
CA ASN A 129 -23.48 -30.21 -17.50
C ASN A 129 -22.11 -29.50 -17.45
N GLN A 130 -21.90 -28.45 -18.24
CA GLN A 130 -20.61 -27.77 -18.27
C GLN A 130 -20.23 -27.14 -16.91
N TYR A 131 -21.13 -26.39 -16.27
CA TYR A 131 -20.82 -25.58 -15.08
C TYR A 131 -21.52 -26.05 -13.80
N TYR A 132 -22.48 -26.95 -13.93
CA TYR A 132 -23.29 -27.49 -12.84
C TYR A 132 -23.13 -29.00 -12.70
N GLY A 133 -23.14 -29.48 -11.46
CA GLY A 133 -23.12 -30.90 -11.13
C GLY A 133 -23.99 -31.26 -9.93
N GLU A 134 -24.55 -32.46 -9.97
CA GLU A 134 -25.24 -33.13 -8.85
C GLU A 134 -24.37 -34.26 -8.33
N GLY A 135 -24.38 -34.48 -7.03
CA GLY A 135 -23.74 -35.65 -6.42
C GLY A 135 -23.65 -35.51 -4.92
N TYR A 136 -22.45 -35.66 -4.36
CA TYR A 136 -22.26 -35.77 -2.91
C TYR A 136 -21.13 -34.88 -2.41
N ILE A 137 -21.35 -34.23 -1.27
CA ILE A 137 -20.33 -33.48 -0.55
C ILE A 137 -19.57 -34.38 0.42
N SER A 138 -18.25 -34.22 0.50
CA SER A 138 -17.44 -34.91 1.50
C SER A 138 -17.66 -34.31 2.90
N PRO A 139 -17.66 -35.13 3.97
CA PRO A 139 -17.60 -34.62 5.35
C PRO A 139 -16.39 -33.72 5.61
N ASP A 140 -15.26 -33.99 4.93
CA ASP A 140 -14.05 -33.17 5.03
C ASP A 140 -14.30 -31.72 4.57
N LEU A 141 -15.03 -31.52 3.47
CA LEU A 141 -15.35 -30.16 3.01
C LEU A 141 -16.24 -29.41 4.01
N ILE A 142 -17.22 -30.10 4.61
CA ILE A 142 -18.09 -29.51 5.63
C ILE A 142 -17.27 -29.07 6.85
N ARG A 143 -16.39 -29.96 7.35
CA ARG A 143 -15.45 -29.68 8.44
C ARG A 143 -14.56 -28.49 8.12
N GLN A 144 -13.96 -28.48 6.92
CA GLN A 144 -13.02 -27.44 6.48
C GLN A 144 -13.68 -26.08 6.27
N THR A 145 -14.99 -26.03 5.99
CA THR A 145 -15.70 -24.79 5.67
C THR A 145 -16.69 -24.39 6.76
N THR A 146 -17.88 -24.99 6.74
CA THR A 146 -19.04 -24.58 7.55
C THR A 146 -18.77 -24.68 9.05
N GLU A 147 -17.96 -25.64 9.48
CA GLU A 147 -17.63 -25.86 10.89
C GLU A 147 -16.36 -25.13 11.34
N SER A 148 -15.72 -24.39 10.44
CA SER A 148 -14.43 -23.75 10.66
C SER A 148 -14.48 -22.25 10.30
N PRO A 149 -15.15 -21.41 11.09
CA PRO A 149 -15.15 -19.98 10.84
C PRO A 149 -13.75 -19.40 10.98
N VAL A 150 -13.37 -18.52 10.06
CA VAL A 150 -12.09 -17.79 10.07
C VAL A 150 -12.37 -16.31 9.98
N VAL A 151 -11.77 -15.52 10.88
CA VAL A 151 -11.89 -14.05 10.85
C VAL A 151 -10.55 -13.43 10.51
N LEU A 152 -10.54 -12.60 9.47
CA LEU A 152 -9.42 -11.77 9.06
C LEU A 152 -9.75 -10.32 9.38
N ALA A 153 -8.96 -9.69 10.26
CA ALA A 153 -9.20 -8.34 10.77
C ALA A 153 -8.11 -7.36 10.33
N GLY A 154 -8.48 -6.24 9.74
CA GLY A 154 -7.59 -5.11 9.45
C GLY A 154 -7.75 -4.00 10.49
N LEU A 155 -6.66 -3.67 11.19
CA LEU A 155 -6.68 -2.62 12.22
C LEU A 155 -6.36 -1.26 11.64
N TYR A 156 -7.05 -0.22 12.14
CA TYR A 156 -6.87 1.13 11.64
C TYR A 156 -7.46 2.20 12.57
N HIS A 157 -6.89 3.41 12.53
CA HIS A 157 -7.40 4.64 13.12
C HIS A 157 -8.12 5.48 12.05
N PRO A 158 -9.45 5.32 11.87
CA PRO A 158 -10.18 5.99 10.79
C PRO A 158 -10.17 7.52 10.92
N GLU A 159 -10.06 8.07 12.12
CA GLU A 159 -9.98 9.50 12.40
C GLU A 159 -8.65 10.14 11.96
N ILE A 160 -7.56 9.36 11.94
CA ILE A 160 -6.25 9.81 11.43
C ILE A 160 -6.20 9.70 9.90
N PHE A 161 -6.89 8.71 9.35
CA PHE A 161 -6.81 8.35 7.94
C PHE A 161 -8.21 8.18 7.32
N PRO A 162 -8.93 9.28 7.07
CA PRO A 162 -10.37 9.28 6.78
C PRO A 162 -10.78 8.75 5.40
N LEU A 163 -9.85 8.37 4.53
CA LEU A 163 -10.17 7.85 3.20
C LEU A 163 -9.90 6.35 3.14
N PRO A 164 -10.95 5.50 3.16
CA PRO A 164 -10.79 4.05 3.11
C PRO A 164 -10.10 3.58 1.84
N ARG A 165 -9.37 2.48 1.96
CA ARG A 165 -8.75 1.77 0.84
C ARG A 165 -8.94 0.28 1.07
N VAL A 166 -9.14 -0.48 -0.02
CA VAL A 166 -9.28 -1.94 0.08
C VAL A 166 -8.06 -2.51 0.80
N ALA A 167 -8.29 -3.19 1.92
CA ALA A 167 -7.25 -3.76 2.76
C ALA A 167 -6.64 -5.02 2.13
N LEU A 168 -5.67 -4.82 1.24
CA LEU A 168 -4.99 -5.89 0.49
C LEU A 168 -4.43 -7.00 1.39
N GLY A 169 -3.88 -6.65 2.55
CA GLY A 169 -3.32 -7.64 3.49
C GLY A 169 -4.29 -8.76 3.81
N ILE A 170 -5.51 -8.44 4.26
CA ILE A 170 -6.53 -9.45 4.59
C ILE A 170 -7.25 -9.98 3.35
N SER A 171 -7.42 -9.17 2.30
CA SER A 171 -8.06 -9.61 1.05
C SER A 171 -7.24 -10.65 0.28
N CYS A 172 -5.91 -10.56 0.25
CA CYS A 172 -5.04 -11.56 -0.37
C CYS A 172 -5.03 -12.87 0.42
N ILE A 173 -5.04 -12.80 1.76
CA ILE A 173 -5.20 -14.00 2.60
C ILE A 173 -6.55 -14.66 2.37
N ALA A 174 -7.63 -13.88 2.28
CA ALA A 174 -8.95 -14.41 1.96
C ALA A 174 -8.95 -15.18 0.65
N ARG A 175 -8.28 -14.65 -0.39
CA ARG A 175 -8.13 -15.34 -1.67
C ARG A 175 -7.39 -16.67 -1.49
N ALA A 176 -6.24 -16.66 -0.83
CA ALA A 176 -5.44 -17.86 -0.62
C ALA A 176 -6.23 -18.97 0.09
N LEU A 177 -6.98 -18.62 1.14
CA LEU A 177 -7.83 -19.56 1.87
C LEU A 177 -8.97 -20.09 1.00
N ARG A 178 -9.68 -19.22 0.28
CA ARG A 178 -10.82 -19.61 -0.56
C ARG A 178 -10.43 -20.43 -1.77
N SER A 179 -9.30 -20.13 -2.41
CA SER A 179 -8.73 -20.94 -3.50
C SER A 179 -8.33 -22.34 -3.02
N ASN A 180 -8.09 -22.52 -1.72
CA ASN A 180 -7.83 -23.81 -1.10
C ASN A 180 -9.08 -24.43 -0.42
N HIS A 181 -10.26 -23.83 -0.64
CA HIS A 181 -11.53 -24.25 -0.04
C HIS A 181 -11.50 -24.38 1.50
N LEU A 182 -10.76 -23.48 2.15
CA LEU A 182 -10.43 -23.57 3.56
C LEU A 182 -11.07 -22.43 4.37
N GLY A 183 -11.87 -22.79 5.36
CA GLY A 183 -12.55 -21.89 6.29
C GLY A 183 -13.82 -21.23 5.73
N ASP A 184 -14.75 -20.88 6.62
CA ASP A 184 -15.80 -19.88 6.35
C ASP A 184 -15.23 -18.49 6.64
N VAL A 185 -14.62 -17.88 5.61
CA VAL A 185 -13.75 -16.71 5.75
C VAL A 185 -14.55 -15.40 5.76
N SER A 186 -14.42 -14.66 6.86
CA SER A 186 -14.99 -13.32 7.08
C SER A 186 -13.91 -12.25 7.18
N LEU A 187 -14.11 -11.11 6.53
CA LEU A 187 -13.21 -9.96 6.61
C LEU A 187 -13.86 -8.85 7.43
N LEU A 188 -13.11 -8.27 8.37
CA LEU A 188 -13.50 -7.13 9.18
C LEU A 188 -12.41 -6.04 9.03
N ASP A 189 -12.77 -4.84 8.60
CA ASP A 189 -11.81 -3.75 8.36
C ASP A 189 -12.27 -2.50 9.10
N MET A 190 -11.43 -2.01 10.02
CA MET A 190 -11.72 -0.81 10.82
C MET A 190 -11.82 0.47 9.98
N GLN A 191 -11.27 0.48 8.76
CA GLN A 191 -11.47 1.60 7.82
C GLN A 191 -12.94 1.77 7.41
N LEU A 192 -13.77 0.74 7.58
CA LEU A 192 -15.15 0.70 7.11
C LEU A 192 -16.14 0.89 8.28
N GLU A 193 -15.91 1.94 9.07
CA GLU A 193 -16.78 2.36 10.18
C GLU A 193 -16.98 1.26 11.23
N LEU A 194 -15.89 0.57 11.59
CA LEU A 194 -15.90 -0.48 12.60
C LEU A 194 -14.96 -0.09 13.75
N SER A 195 -15.52 0.11 14.94
CA SER A 195 -14.73 0.37 16.14
C SER A 195 -14.00 -0.89 16.63
N SER A 196 -12.97 -0.70 17.46
CA SER A 196 -12.22 -1.81 18.06
C SER A 196 -13.12 -2.68 18.95
N HIS A 197 -14.07 -2.09 19.67
CA HIS A 197 -15.05 -2.81 20.49
C HIS A 197 -16.01 -3.65 19.65
N GLU A 198 -16.56 -3.09 18.57
CA GLU A 198 -17.44 -3.84 17.65
C GLU A 198 -16.68 -4.94 16.92
N LEU A 199 -15.40 -4.71 16.58
CA LEU A 199 -14.52 -5.72 16.01
C LEU A 199 -14.38 -6.92 16.96
N VAL A 200 -13.99 -6.69 18.22
CA VAL A 200 -13.87 -7.75 19.24
C VAL A 200 -15.20 -8.47 19.42
N SER A 201 -16.31 -7.73 19.57
CA SER A 201 -17.64 -8.30 19.74
C SER A 201 -18.02 -9.20 18.56
N SER A 202 -17.75 -8.76 17.33
CA SER A 202 -18.01 -9.53 16.11
C SER A 202 -17.17 -10.81 16.04
N ILE A 203 -15.91 -10.75 16.48
CA ILE A 203 -15.03 -11.93 16.54
C ILE A 203 -15.57 -12.94 17.55
N VAL A 204 -15.88 -12.49 18.78
CA VAL A 204 -16.37 -13.37 19.86
C VAL A 204 -17.68 -14.06 19.48
N LEU A 205 -18.61 -13.32 18.88
CA LEU A 205 -19.90 -13.87 18.41
C LEU A 205 -19.72 -14.97 17.35
N LYS A 206 -18.70 -14.86 16.49
CA LYS A 206 -18.44 -15.84 15.43
C LYS A 206 -17.76 -17.12 15.92
N LYS A 207 -17.13 -17.11 17.10
CA LYS A 207 -16.37 -18.24 17.67
C LYS A 207 -15.44 -18.92 16.64
N PRO A 208 -14.53 -18.17 16.00
CA PRO A 208 -13.72 -18.71 14.90
C PRO A 208 -12.65 -19.70 15.36
N LYS A 209 -12.23 -20.60 14.47
CA LYS A 209 -11.04 -21.44 14.67
C LYS A 209 -9.74 -20.64 14.56
N VAL A 210 -9.74 -19.63 13.69
CA VAL A 210 -8.59 -18.76 13.44
C VAL A 210 -9.01 -17.29 13.48
N ILE A 211 -8.23 -16.50 14.21
CA ILE A 211 -8.29 -15.04 14.20
C ILE A 211 -6.96 -14.54 13.63
N ALA A 212 -7.00 -13.94 12.44
CA ALA A 212 -5.83 -13.35 11.81
C ALA A 212 -5.96 -11.82 11.81
N ILE A 213 -4.99 -11.13 12.42
CA ILE A 213 -4.99 -9.68 12.56
C ILE A 213 -3.88 -9.08 11.69
N SER A 214 -4.23 -8.19 10.77
CA SER A 214 -3.30 -7.42 9.97
C SER A 214 -3.11 -6.03 10.58
N VAL A 215 -1.87 -5.69 10.90
CA VAL A 215 -1.52 -4.42 11.55
C VAL A 215 -0.37 -3.70 10.81
N THR A 216 -0.51 -2.39 10.66
CA THR A 216 0.46 -1.49 10.03
C THR A 216 0.89 -0.38 10.99
N PHE A 217 1.81 0.47 10.56
CA PHE A 217 2.36 1.57 11.37
C PHE A 217 1.27 2.47 11.97
N GLY A 218 1.49 2.88 13.22
CA GLY A 218 0.63 3.76 14.00
C GLY A 218 -0.57 3.07 14.64
N GLN A 219 -0.62 1.73 14.70
CA GLN A 219 -1.79 0.95 15.17
C GLN A 219 -1.47 0.05 16.37
N GLN A 220 -0.36 0.30 17.08
CA GLN A 220 0.08 -0.54 18.21
C GLN A 220 -0.93 -0.52 19.35
N ASP A 221 -1.46 0.65 19.71
CA ASP A 221 -2.45 0.84 20.76
C ASP A 221 -3.74 0.06 20.49
N VAL A 222 -4.27 0.14 19.26
CA VAL A 222 -5.46 -0.62 18.84
C VAL A 222 -5.18 -2.11 18.86
N LEU A 223 -4.02 -2.53 18.37
CA LEU A 223 -3.61 -3.94 18.41
C LEU A 223 -3.57 -4.46 19.84
N GLU A 224 -2.98 -3.71 20.77
CA GLU A 224 -2.89 -4.12 22.15
C GLU A 224 -4.24 -4.23 22.82
N TYR A 225 -5.14 -3.26 22.60
CA TYR A 225 -6.51 -3.33 23.09
C TYR A 225 -7.25 -4.57 22.53
N VAL A 226 -7.16 -4.81 21.22
CA VAL A 226 -7.83 -5.96 20.60
C VAL A 226 -7.24 -7.27 21.12
N LEU A 227 -5.91 -7.38 21.25
CA LEU A 227 -5.27 -8.59 21.77
C LEU A 227 -5.59 -8.81 23.24
N SER A 228 -5.59 -7.77 24.09
CA SER A 228 -5.94 -7.91 25.50
C SER A 228 -7.37 -8.41 25.68
N GLU A 229 -8.33 -7.82 24.97
CA GLU A 229 -9.73 -8.25 25.01
C GLU A 229 -9.92 -9.67 24.47
N LEU A 230 -9.27 -10.00 23.35
CA LEU A 230 -9.37 -11.33 22.77
C LEU A 230 -8.73 -12.39 23.68
N VAL A 231 -7.58 -12.10 24.30
CA VAL A 231 -6.88 -13.02 25.22
C VAL A 231 -7.68 -13.21 26.50
N GLU A 232 -8.22 -12.14 27.09
CA GLU A 232 -9.07 -12.21 28.28
C GLU A 232 -10.33 -13.04 28.03
N ARG A 233 -10.94 -12.88 26.85
CA ARG A 233 -12.13 -13.64 26.43
C ARG A 233 -11.80 -15.00 25.80
N ASN A 234 -10.51 -15.34 25.61
CA ASN A 234 -10.09 -16.52 24.85
C ASN A 234 -10.30 -17.84 25.61
N LEU A 235 -10.57 -17.78 26.92
CA LEU A 235 -10.93 -18.97 27.70
C LEU A 235 -12.16 -19.69 27.13
N ASP A 236 -13.02 -18.98 26.37
CA ASP A 236 -14.23 -19.52 25.75
C ASP A 236 -14.13 -19.80 24.23
N LEU A 237 -13.07 -19.36 23.54
CA LEU A 237 -13.01 -19.34 22.07
C LEU A 237 -12.21 -20.48 21.44
N THR A 238 -11.20 -21.04 22.12
CA THR A 238 -10.26 -22.06 21.57
C THR A 238 -9.56 -21.65 20.26
N SER A 239 -9.62 -20.37 19.89
CA SER A 239 -9.11 -19.86 18.61
C SER A 239 -7.58 -19.80 18.59
N ARG A 240 -6.98 -20.11 17.43
CA ARG A 240 -5.58 -19.77 17.16
C ARG A 240 -5.48 -18.33 16.66
N ILE A 241 -4.69 -17.51 17.33
CA ILE A 241 -4.50 -16.09 16.99
C ILE A 241 -3.17 -15.92 16.28
N ILE A 242 -3.19 -15.28 15.11
CA ILE A 242 -1.99 -14.89 14.36
C ILE A 242 -2.04 -13.41 14.00
N VAL A 243 -0.94 -12.69 14.19
CA VAL A 243 -0.82 -11.28 13.84
C VAL A 243 0.24 -11.12 12.74
N GLY A 244 -0.11 -10.42 11.67
CA GLY A 244 0.78 -10.16 10.53
C GLY A 244 0.76 -8.69 10.12
N GLY A 245 1.55 -8.36 9.11
CA GLY A 245 1.73 -6.99 8.63
C GLY A 245 3.03 -6.36 9.15
N SER A 246 3.41 -5.23 8.54
CA SER A 246 4.74 -4.63 8.72
C SER A 246 5.05 -4.32 10.18
N LEU A 247 4.09 -3.80 10.94
CA LEU A 247 4.31 -3.44 12.34
C LEU A 247 4.50 -4.68 13.22
N ALA A 248 3.69 -5.72 13.01
CA ALA A 248 3.80 -6.97 13.75
C ALA A 248 5.18 -7.60 13.60
N VAL A 249 5.75 -7.61 12.40
CA VAL A 249 7.09 -8.19 12.17
C VAL A 249 8.19 -7.38 12.84
N LEU A 250 8.08 -6.05 12.82
CA LEU A 250 9.06 -5.16 13.46
C LEU A 250 9.00 -5.25 15.00
N ASN A 251 7.80 -5.40 15.55
CA ASN A 251 7.56 -5.48 16.99
C ASN A 251 7.42 -6.91 17.51
N LYS A 252 7.75 -7.94 16.72
CA LYS A 252 7.44 -9.34 17.05
C LYS A 252 7.92 -9.77 18.43
N ASN A 253 9.11 -9.32 18.86
CA ASN A 253 9.66 -9.66 20.16
C ASN A 253 8.84 -9.04 21.31
N ILE A 254 8.41 -7.78 21.15
CA ILE A 254 7.60 -7.06 22.15
C ILE A 254 6.21 -7.70 22.25
N LEU A 255 5.60 -7.98 21.10
CA LEU A 255 4.27 -8.60 21.03
C LEU A 255 4.26 -10.00 21.64
N LEU A 256 5.29 -10.82 21.37
CA LEU A 256 5.39 -12.18 21.87
C LEU A 256 5.76 -12.26 23.36
N ASP A 257 6.50 -11.27 23.88
CA ASP A 257 6.76 -11.15 25.31
C ASP A 257 5.47 -10.81 26.09
N LYS A 258 4.67 -9.87 25.57
CA LYS A 258 3.40 -9.44 26.18
C LYS A 258 2.27 -10.44 26.00
N TYR A 259 2.22 -11.12 24.86
CA TYR A 259 1.16 -12.06 24.49
C TYR A 259 1.74 -13.40 24.00
N PRO A 260 2.28 -14.25 24.91
CA PRO A 260 3.03 -15.45 24.52
C PRO A 260 2.20 -16.53 23.80
N ASN A 261 0.87 -16.46 23.86
CA ASN A 261 -0.05 -17.44 23.26
C ASN A 261 -0.47 -17.12 21.82
N ILE A 262 0.11 -16.08 21.18
CA ILE A 262 -0.15 -15.72 19.79
C ILE A 262 0.97 -16.18 18.87
N TYR A 263 0.69 -16.18 17.57
CA TYR A 263 1.69 -16.34 16.51
C TYR A 263 1.90 -15.01 15.78
N ILE A 264 3.11 -14.76 15.29
CA ILE A 264 3.43 -13.63 14.43
C ILE A 264 3.80 -14.14 13.04
N GLY A 265 3.09 -13.72 11.99
CA GLY A 265 3.49 -14.00 10.61
C GLY A 265 4.70 -13.14 10.22
N THR A 266 5.77 -13.75 9.70
CA THR A 266 7.08 -13.08 9.49
C THR A 266 7.38 -12.68 8.05
N SER A 267 6.48 -12.98 7.11
CA SER A 267 6.63 -12.71 5.67
C SER A 267 5.27 -12.51 4.98
N SER A 268 5.24 -12.58 3.63
CA SER A 268 4.00 -12.77 2.87
C SER A 268 3.20 -13.94 3.44
N GLY A 269 1.92 -13.72 3.68
CA GLY A 269 1.12 -14.60 4.54
C GLY A 269 0.29 -15.64 3.82
N GLU A 270 0.18 -15.64 2.49
CA GLU A 270 -0.79 -16.47 1.75
C GLU A 270 -0.60 -17.97 2.04
N SER A 271 0.58 -18.50 1.75
CA SER A 271 0.88 -19.91 2.00
C SER A 271 0.91 -20.23 3.49
N THR A 272 1.50 -19.33 4.30
CA THR A 272 1.54 -19.46 5.76
C THR A 272 0.14 -19.58 6.35
N MET A 273 -0.82 -18.77 5.90
CA MET A 273 -2.19 -18.79 6.40
C MET A 273 -2.96 -20.03 5.96
N VAL A 274 -2.68 -20.55 4.77
CA VAL A 274 -3.26 -21.82 4.32
C VAL A 274 -2.82 -22.95 5.24
N ASP A 275 -1.52 -23.08 5.52
CA ASP A 275 -0.99 -24.13 6.40
C ASP A 275 -1.40 -23.92 7.86
N PHE A 276 -1.37 -22.67 8.34
CA PHE A 276 -1.82 -22.30 9.68
C PHE A 276 -3.29 -22.62 9.92
N THR A 277 -4.15 -22.32 8.95
CA THR A 277 -5.59 -22.58 9.05
C THR A 277 -5.87 -24.08 9.00
N ARG A 278 -5.16 -24.85 8.16
CA ARG A 278 -5.27 -26.33 8.18
C ARG A 278 -4.89 -26.88 9.54
N ALA A 279 -3.74 -26.46 10.07
CA ALA A 279 -3.27 -26.92 11.37
C ALA A 279 -4.28 -26.59 12.48
N ALA A 280 -4.86 -25.39 12.48
CA ALA A 280 -5.88 -24.97 13.44
C ALA A 280 -7.19 -25.77 13.32
N ILE A 281 -7.67 -26.04 12.10
CA ILE A 281 -8.89 -26.83 11.86
C ILE A 281 -8.69 -28.28 12.34
N ASP A 282 -7.54 -28.86 12.03
CA ASP A 282 -7.20 -30.24 12.41
C ASP A 282 -6.74 -30.36 13.87
N ASN A 283 -6.72 -29.26 14.63
CA ASN A 283 -6.20 -29.16 16.00
C ASN A 283 -4.77 -29.71 16.15
N THR A 284 -3.93 -29.50 15.14
CA THR A 284 -2.52 -29.87 15.16
C THR A 284 -1.64 -28.67 15.53
N ASP A 285 -0.34 -28.91 15.63
CA ASP A 285 0.61 -27.92 16.09
C ASP A 285 0.98 -26.89 15.00
N CYS A 286 0.58 -25.64 15.22
CA CYS A 286 0.91 -24.51 14.33
C CYS A 286 2.39 -24.09 14.40
N SER A 287 3.17 -24.61 15.35
CA SER A 287 4.59 -24.28 15.56
C SER A 287 5.50 -24.71 14.40
N ASN A 288 5.03 -25.66 13.57
CA ASN A 288 5.74 -26.17 12.39
C ASN A 288 5.40 -25.43 11.09
N VAL A 289 4.45 -24.49 11.13
CA VAL A 289 4.01 -23.74 9.95
C VAL A 289 5.16 -22.84 9.47
N PRO A 290 5.51 -22.82 8.17
CA PRO A 290 6.53 -21.92 7.65
C PRO A 290 6.16 -20.44 7.78
N GLY A 291 7.11 -19.59 8.20
CA GLY A 291 6.94 -18.14 8.26
C GLY A 291 6.16 -17.63 9.48
N VAL A 292 6.29 -18.30 10.64
CA VAL A 292 5.71 -17.85 11.91
C VAL A 292 6.78 -17.71 12.98
N ALA A 293 6.59 -16.76 13.90
CA ALA A 293 7.31 -16.65 15.15
C ALA A 293 6.35 -16.83 16.33
N TYR A 294 6.82 -17.46 17.41
CA TYR A 294 6.01 -17.81 18.58
C TYR A 294 6.88 -18.01 19.83
N ILE A 295 6.24 -18.11 20.98
CA ILE A 295 6.86 -18.54 22.24
C ILE A 295 6.42 -19.97 22.54
N ASN A 296 7.37 -20.83 22.91
CA ASN A 296 7.10 -22.14 23.47
C ASN A 296 8.02 -22.39 24.66
N ASP A 297 7.47 -22.84 25.80
CA ASP A 297 8.20 -23.00 27.06
C ASP A 297 9.09 -21.80 27.44
N GLY A 298 8.56 -20.58 27.24
CA GLY A 298 9.26 -19.32 27.54
C GLY A 298 10.42 -18.97 26.59
N LYS A 299 10.60 -19.72 25.49
CA LYS A 299 11.64 -19.48 24.49
C LYS A 299 11.05 -19.01 23.17
N PHE A 300 11.75 -18.08 22.52
CA PHE A 300 11.41 -17.58 21.20
C PHE A 300 11.82 -18.56 20.11
N TYR A 301 10.89 -18.82 19.19
CA TYR A 301 11.09 -19.63 17.99
C TYR A 301 10.62 -18.86 16.76
N GLU A 302 11.30 -19.07 15.64
CA GLU A 302 10.91 -18.55 14.33
C GLU A 302 11.17 -19.60 13.25
N THR A 303 10.13 -19.96 12.51
CA THR A 303 10.25 -20.88 11.38
C THR A 303 10.68 -20.14 10.12
N LYS A 304 11.33 -20.87 9.21
CA LYS A 304 11.81 -20.28 7.96
C LYS A 304 10.63 -19.88 7.07
N ALA A 305 10.59 -18.61 6.67
CA ALA A 305 9.62 -18.08 5.72
C ALA A 305 9.76 -18.72 4.32
N ILE A 306 8.63 -18.90 3.64
CA ILE A 306 8.58 -19.32 2.24
C ILE A 306 8.95 -18.11 1.37
N ASN A 307 9.76 -18.34 0.35
CA ASN A 307 10.09 -17.28 -0.60
C ASN A 307 8.83 -16.86 -1.37
N ASN A 308 8.56 -15.56 -1.43
CA ASN A 308 7.39 -15.00 -2.12
C ASN A 308 7.35 -15.27 -3.64
N ARG A 309 8.43 -15.81 -4.22
CA ARG A 309 8.45 -16.29 -5.62
C ARG A 309 7.79 -17.64 -5.82
N VAL A 310 7.53 -18.39 -4.74
CA VAL A 310 6.93 -19.73 -4.80
C VAL A 310 5.42 -19.64 -5.04
N SER A 311 4.75 -18.64 -4.46
CA SER A 311 3.34 -18.34 -4.70
C SER A 311 3.22 -17.03 -5.46
N LEU A 312 2.70 -17.08 -6.70
CA LEU A 312 2.54 -15.90 -7.54
C LEU A 312 1.13 -15.30 -7.51
N ASP A 313 0.15 -15.99 -6.92
CA ASP A 313 -1.19 -15.42 -6.77
C ASP A 313 -1.21 -14.43 -5.61
N ILE A 314 -1.06 -13.16 -5.96
CA ILE A 314 -1.07 -12.01 -5.03
C ILE A 314 -2.36 -11.22 -5.14
N LEU A 315 -3.36 -11.74 -5.87
CA LEU A 315 -4.61 -11.04 -6.09
C LEU A 315 -5.44 -10.96 -4.79
N PRO A 316 -6.24 -9.90 -4.62
CA PRO A 316 -7.18 -9.81 -3.50
C PRO A 316 -8.53 -10.46 -3.83
N GLU A 317 -9.23 -10.93 -2.80
CA GLU A 317 -10.68 -10.99 -2.82
C GLU A 317 -11.30 -9.59 -2.71
N LEU A 318 -12.52 -9.43 -3.24
CA LEU A 318 -13.16 -8.13 -3.43
C LEU A 318 -14.29 -7.82 -2.43
N ASP A 319 -14.43 -8.59 -1.34
CA ASP A 319 -15.49 -8.44 -0.32
C ASP A 319 -15.63 -7.01 0.19
N LEU A 320 -14.49 -6.35 0.39
CA LEU A 320 -14.41 -5.02 0.99
C LEU A 320 -14.64 -3.91 -0.04
N LEU A 321 -14.55 -4.21 -1.35
CA LEU A 321 -14.62 -3.20 -2.40
C LEU A 321 -15.96 -2.44 -2.42
N PRO A 322 -17.15 -3.10 -2.39
CA PRO A 322 -18.42 -2.39 -2.42
C PRO A 322 -18.55 -1.36 -1.29
N LYS A 323 -18.30 -1.77 -0.03
CA LYS A 323 -18.36 -0.86 1.13
C LYS A 323 -17.27 0.22 1.07
N THR A 324 -16.07 -0.11 0.59
CA THR A 324 -15.01 0.88 0.37
C THR A 324 -15.46 1.98 -0.59
N LEU A 325 -16.04 1.62 -1.74
CA LEU A 325 -16.51 2.61 -2.72
C LEU A 325 -17.71 3.41 -2.21
N ASN A 326 -18.63 2.79 -1.46
CA ASN A 326 -19.75 3.51 -0.83
C ASN A 326 -19.27 4.61 0.13
N LEU A 327 -18.11 4.41 0.77
CA LEU A 327 -17.45 5.41 1.62
C LEU A 327 -16.48 6.32 0.84
N ASN A 328 -16.61 6.38 -0.49
CA ASN A 328 -15.75 7.15 -1.40
C ASN A 328 -14.25 6.76 -1.35
N GLY A 329 -13.96 5.55 -0.88
CA GLY A 329 -12.61 5.01 -0.80
C GLY A 329 -12.02 4.64 -2.16
N VAL A 330 -10.81 4.06 -2.13
CA VAL A 330 -10.04 3.76 -3.35
C VAL A 330 -9.70 2.27 -3.51
N MET A 331 -9.65 1.81 -4.75
CA MET A 331 -9.16 0.47 -5.09
C MET A 331 -7.63 0.46 -5.16
N GLN A 332 -7.01 -0.44 -4.41
CA GLN A 332 -5.58 -0.71 -4.50
C GLN A 332 -5.35 -2.12 -5.07
N LEU A 333 -4.22 -2.31 -5.75
CA LEU A 333 -3.74 -3.62 -6.19
C LEU A 333 -2.23 -3.67 -6.07
N GLU A 334 -1.68 -4.86 -5.96
CA GLU A 334 -0.26 -5.12 -6.25
C GLU A 334 -0.17 -5.78 -7.62
N SER A 335 0.77 -5.33 -8.47
CA SER A 335 1.12 -6.03 -9.71
C SER A 335 2.43 -6.83 -9.61
N SER A 336 3.10 -6.72 -8.46
CA SER A 336 4.36 -7.34 -8.12
C SER A 336 4.58 -7.25 -6.61
N ARG A 337 5.40 -8.16 -6.07
CA ARG A 337 5.81 -8.17 -4.66
C ARG A 337 7.30 -8.15 -4.49
N GLY A 338 7.72 -7.52 -3.40
CA GLY A 338 9.12 -7.34 -3.04
C GLY A 338 9.84 -6.32 -3.92
N CYS A 339 11.12 -6.12 -3.64
CA CYS A 339 11.97 -5.16 -4.34
C CYS A 339 13.31 -5.85 -4.69
N SER A 340 13.96 -5.37 -5.75
CA SER A 340 15.29 -5.86 -6.14
C SER A 340 16.44 -5.11 -5.43
N TYR A 341 16.11 -4.09 -4.63
CA TYR A 341 17.06 -3.19 -3.99
C TYR A 341 16.99 -3.28 -2.47
N ALA A 342 18.06 -2.82 -1.83
CA ALA A 342 18.21 -2.81 -0.37
C ALA A 342 18.65 -1.41 0.10
N CYS A 343 17.81 -0.39 -0.12
CA CYS A 343 18.01 0.94 0.45
C CYS A 343 18.23 0.80 1.97
N SER A 344 19.24 1.46 2.52
CA SER A 344 19.71 1.18 3.88
C SER A 344 18.67 1.48 4.96
N PHE A 345 17.75 2.41 4.71
CA PHE A 345 16.63 2.77 5.60
C PHE A 345 15.40 1.86 5.47
N CYS A 346 15.35 0.96 4.47
CA CYS A 346 14.19 0.08 4.25
C CYS A 346 14.41 -1.29 4.91
N PRO A 347 13.60 -1.72 5.89
CA PRO A 347 13.74 -3.03 6.52
C PRO A 347 13.29 -4.14 5.55
N ARG A 348 14.25 -4.79 4.87
CA ARG A 348 13.97 -5.74 3.77
C ARG A 348 13.60 -7.16 4.19
N GLN A 349 13.92 -7.59 5.41
CA GLN A 349 13.85 -9.01 5.81
C GLN A 349 12.47 -9.65 5.56
N HIS A 350 11.38 -8.92 5.83
CA HIS A 350 10.00 -9.41 5.68
C HIS A 350 9.40 -9.18 4.29
N LYS A 351 10.10 -8.44 3.41
CA LYS A 351 9.57 -7.90 2.16
C LYS A 351 9.89 -8.76 0.93
N GLY A 352 10.60 -9.87 1.12
CA GLY A 352 10.90 -10.83 0.04
C GLY A 352 11.78 -10.27 -1.08
N ILE A 353 11.74 -10.93 -2.24
CA ILE A 353 12.50 -10.57 -3.44
C ILE A 353 11.52 -10.24 -4.56
N TRP A 354 11.85 -9.24 -5.38
CA TRP A 354 11.00 -8.84 -6.49
C TRP A 354 10.52 -10.03 -7.36
N ALA A 355 9.21 -10.07 -7.56
CA ALA A 355 8.47 -10.97 -8.43
C ALA A 355 7.25 -10.24 -9.00
N GLY A 356 7.15 -10.15 -10.33
CA GLY A 356 5.96 -9.63 -11.00
C GLY A 356 4.87 -10.69 -11.12
N ASP A 357 3.62 -10.32 -10.87
CA ASP A 357 2.48 -11.19 -11.14
C ASP A 357 2.18 -11.25 -12.65
N SER A 358 1.49 -12.30 -13.06
CA SER A 358 0.98 -12.46 -14.41
C SER A 358 -0.06 -11.39 -14.71
N VAL A 359 0.04 -10.78 -15.89
CA VAL A 359 -0.98 -9.84 -16.39
C VAL A 359 -2.35 -10.50 -16.52
N GLN A 360 -2.36 -11.83 -16.72
CA GLN A 360 -3.59 -12.61 -16.80
C GLN A 360 -4.34 -12.64 -15.46
N SER A 361 -3.62 -12.60 -14.33
CA SER A 361 -4.19 -12.54 -12.99
C SER A 361 -5.04 -11.27 -12.84
N ILE A 362 -4.47 -10.09 -13.11
CA ILE A 362 -5.20 -8.81 -13.02
C ILE A 362 -6.36 -8.75 -14.03
N LYS A 363 -6.16 -9.25 -15.26
CA LYS A 363 -7.23 -9.31 -16.27
C LYS A 363 -8.47 -10.05 -15.77
N SER A 364 -8.31 -11.10 -14.96
CA SER A 364 -9.43 -11.85 -14.40
C SER A 364 -10.29 -11.04 -13.42
N LEU A 365 -9.67 -10.11 -12.67
CA LEU A 365 -10.36 -9.29 -11.66
C LEU A 365 -11.08 -8.07 -12.24
N MET A 366 -10.56 -7.52 -13.35
CA MET A 366 -11.04 -6.24 -13.89
C MET A 366 -12.56 -6.18 -14.15
N PRO A 367 -13.25 -7.22 -14.65
CA PRO A 367 -14.71 -7.18 -14.81
C PRO A 367 -15.48 -6.97 -13.49
N TYR A 368 -15.02 -7.57 -12.39
CA TYR A 368 -15.63 -7.41 -11.06
C TYR A 368 -15.40 -6.01 -10.53
N ILE A 369 -14.15 -5.54 -10.62
CA ILE A 369 -13.79 -4.18 -10.20
C ILE A 369 -14.62 -3.17 -11.00
N GLU A 370 -14.67 -3.30 -12.32
CA GLU A 370 -15.49 -2.41 -13.16
C GLU A 370 -16.96 -2.44 -12.74
N SER A 371 -17.52 -3.63 -12.48
CA SER A 371 -18.91 -3.77 -12.07
C SER A 371 -19.21 -3.02 -10.77
N GLU A 372 -18.32 -3.05 -9.77
CA GLU A 372 -18.51 -2.31 -8.53
C GLU A 372 -18.40 -0.79 -8.75
N PHE A 373 -17.45 -0.33 -9.57
CA PHE A 373 -17.34 1.09 -9.91
C PHE A 373 -18.57 1.59 -10.69
N ASN A 374 -19.15 0.78 -11.58
CA ASN A 374 -20.34 1.17 -12.33
C ASN A 374 -21.61 1.29 -11.45
N LYS A 375 -21.62 0.70 -10.23
CA LYS A 375 -22.68 0.92 -9.25
C LYS A 375 -22.55 2.29 -8.57
N ASN A 376 -21.34 2.88 -8.57
CA ASN A 376 -21.05 4.17 -7.97
C ASN A 376 -20.41 5.13 -9.00
N ASN A 377 -21.26 5.73 -9.84
CA ASN A 377 -20.86 6.61 -10.95
C ASN A 377 -20.20 7.94 -10.54
N LEU A 378 -20.01 8.20 -9.24
CA LEU A 378 -19.43 9.44 -8.74
C LEU A 378 -17.90 9.37 -8.60
N LEU A 379 -17.31 8.16 -8.60
CA LEU A 379 -15.87 7.98 -8.38
C LEU A 379 -15.11 7.83 -9.72
N PRO A 380 -13.93 8.47 -9.86
CA PRO A 380 -13.10 8.24 -11.03
C PRO A 380 -12.61 6.79 -11.07
N LYS A 381 -12.71 6.13 -12.23
CA LYS A 381 -12.14 4.79 -12.48
C LYS A 381 -10.61 4.83 -12.38
N LYS A 382 -10.10 4.64 -11.16
CA LYS A 382 -8.67 4.69 -10.83
C LYS A 382 -8.25 3.55 -9.92
N ILE A 383 -7.12 2.92 -10.25
CA ILE A 383 -6.45 1.89 -9.43
C ILE A 383 -5.15 2.46 -8.87
N PHE A 384 -4.86 2.21 -7.59
CA PHE A 384 -3.57 2.52 -6.99
C PHE A 384 -2.71 1.25 -6.92
N LEU A 385 -1.69 1.18 -7.76
CA LEU A 385 -0.70 0.10 -7.76
C LEU A 385 0.33 0.37 -6.65
N VAL A 386 0.24 -0.40 -5.57
CA VAL A 386 1.02 -0.20 -4.33
C VAL A 386 2.25 -1.11 -4.22
N ASP A 387 2.72 -1.61 -5.36
CA ASP A 387 3.95 -2.37 -5.52
C ASP A 387 5.13 -1.70 -4.79
N GLU A 388 5.98 -2.48 -4.15
CA GLU A 388 7.25 -1.93 -3.64
C GLU A 388 8.23 -1.53 -4.74
N GLU A 389 8.12 -2.19 -5.89
CA GLU A 389 8.89 -1.90 -7.10
C GLU A 389 8.04 -2.31 -8.31
N PHE A 390 7.32 -1.33 -8.87
CA PHE A 390 6.39 -1.54 -9.96
C PHE A 390 6.98 -2.29 -11.16
N LEU A 391 8.21 -1.95 -11.55
CA LEU A 391 8.74 -2.38 -12.84
C LEU A 391 9.55 -3.68 -12.75
N GLY A 392 10.50 -3.73 -11.82
CA GLY A 392 11.54 -4.76 -11.77
C GLY A 392 12.61 -4.60 -12.84
N TYR A 393 13.57 -5.53 -12.86
CA TYR A 393 14.79 -5.43 -13.67
C TYR A 393 14.99 -6.61 -14.63
N ASN A 394 13.97 -7.45 -14.80
CA ASN A 394 14.01 -8.59 -15.71
C ASN A 394 13.76 -8.13 -17.16
N ARG A 395 14.21 -8.92 -18.15
CA ARG A 395 14.02 -8.60 -19.57
C ARG A 395 12.54 -8.42 -19.94
N GLU A 396 11.66 -9.25 -19.38
CA GLU A 396 10.22 -9.21 -19.64
C GLU A 396 9.46 -8.13 -18.84
N SER A 397 10.12 -7.45 -17.89
CA SER A 397 9.47 -6.46 -17.02
C SER A 397 8.78 -5.34 -17.78
N GLN A 398 9.40 -4.85 -18.86
CA GLN A 398 8.83 -3.78 -19.67
C GLN A 398 7.55 -4.25 -20.39
N LYS A 399 7.62 -5.40 -21.07
CA LYS A 399 6.46 -5.94 -21.79
C LYS A 399 5.29 -6.24 -20.86
N ARG A 400 5.57 -6.83 -19.68
CA ARG A 400 4.56 -7.07 -18.63
C ARG A 400 3.82 -5.80 -18.25
N ILE A 401 4.55 -4.70 -18.03
CA ILE A 401 3.97 -3.43 -17.61
C ILE A 401 3.17 -2.75 -18.72
N GLU A 402 3.63 -2.84 -19.96
CA GLU A 402 2.87 -2.38 -21.11
C GLU A 402 1.56 -3.17 -21.28
N ASP A 403 1.60 -4.49 -21.11
CA ASP A 403 0.41 -5.36 -21.21
C ASP A 403 -0.56 -5.11 -20.05
N LEU A 404 -0.05 -4.89 -18.84
CA LEU A 404 -0.84 -4.48 -17.67
C LEU A 404 -1.55 -3.15 -17.94
N ALA A 405 -0.84 -2.16 -18.46
CA ALA A 405 -1.39 -0.85 -18.79
C ALA A 405 -2.50 -0.96 -19.84
N ASP A 406 -2.29 -1.78 -20.87
CA ASP A 406 -3.28 -2.06 -21.90
C ASP A 406 -4.52 -2.75 -21.30
N GLN A 407 -4.37 -3.69 -20.35
CA GLN A 407 -5.52 -4.33 -19.68
C GLN A 407 -6.31 -3.33 -18.85
N ILE A 408 -5.66 -2.54 -18.00
CA ILE A 408 -6.34 -1.54 -17.16
C ILE A 408 -7.08 -0.52 -18.04
N HIS A 409 -6.45 -0.09 -19.14
CA HIS A 409 -7.04 0.86 -20.08
C HIS A 409 -8.32 0.35 -20.75
N ARG A 410 -8.38 -0.94 -21.10
CA ARG A 410 -9.56 -1.55 -21.76
C ARG A 410 -10.86 -1.43 -20.96
N PHE A 411 -10.77 -1.35 -19.63
CA PHE A 411 -11.91 -1.17 -18.73
C PHE A 411 -12.17 0.31 -18.38
N GLY A 412 -11.49 1.24 -19.06
CA GLY A 412 -11.62 2.68 -18.83
C GLY A 412 -10.91 3.18 -17.56
N PHE A 413 -10.04 2.37 -16.95
CA PHE A 413 -9.31 2.76 -15.75
C PHE A 413 -8.00 3.48 -16.07
N LYS A 414 -7.61 4.38 -15.17
CA LYS A 414 -6.23 4.88 -15.04
C LYS A 414 -5.59 4.28 -13.79
N PHE A 415 -4.26 4.36 -13.67
CA PHE A 415 -3.56 3.94 -12.46
C PHE A 415 -2.52 4.95 -11.96
N GLU A 416 -2.32 4.95 -10.64
CA GLU A 416 -1.16 5.57 -10.00
C GLU A 416 -0.20 4.50 -9.52
N THR A 417 1.10 4.77 -9.56
CA THR A 417 2.13 3.82 -9.10
C THR A 417 3.37 4.55 -8.55
N ASN A 418 4.41 3.81 -8.21
CA ASN A 418 5.71 4.33 -7.82
C ASN A 418 6.85 3.64 -8.57
N SER A 419 7.99 4.31 -8.71
CA SER A 419 9.17 3.76 -9.38
C SER A 419 10.46 4.41 -8.89
N ARG A 420 11.58 3.73 -9.11
CA ARG A 420 12.91 4.29 -8.88
C ARG A 420 13.34 5.15 -10.05
N VAL A 421 14.14 6.18 -9.79
CA VAL A 421 14.67 7.09 -10.83
C VAL A 421 15.55 6.36 -11.86
N ASP A 422 16.19 5.25 -11.48
CA ASP A 422 17.03 4.45 -12.36
C ASP A 422 16.22 3.61 -13.37
N GLN A 423 14.88 3.59 -13.24
CA GLN A 423 13.96 3.13 -14.27
C GLN A 423 13.65 4.19 -15.32
N VAL A 424 14.25 5.39 -15.21
CA VAL A 424 14.18 6.45 -16.22
C VAL A 424 15.54 6.65 -16.86
N VAL A 425 16.59 6.80 -16.05
CA VAL A 425 17.97 7.08 -16.52
C VAL A 425 19.02 6.23 -15.82
N ARG A 426 19.92 5.64 -16.61
CA ARG A 426 21.09 4.91 -16.12
C ARG A 426 22.34 5.39 -16.83
N LEU A 427 23.25 6.02 -16.10
CA LEU A 427 24.48 6.58 -16.68
C LEU A 427 25.39 5.52 -17.34
N ASN A 428 25.23 4.24 -16.96
CA ASN A 428 25.97 3.12 -17.55
C ASN A 428 25.25 2.42 -18.71
N LYS A 429 24.24 3.06 -19.31
CA LYS A 429 23.47 2.54 -20.45
C LYS A 429 23.57 3.48 -21.64
N ASP A 430 23.47 2.91 -22.83
CA ASP A 430 23.54 3.63 -24.09
C ASP A 430 22.21 4.34 -24.41
N VAL A 431 22.22 5.11 -25.49
CA VAL A 431 21.05 5.85 -25.97
C VAL A 431 19.91 4.92 -26.39
N ASP A 432 20.21 3.73 -26.93
CA ASP A 432 19.19 2.75 -27.34
C ASP A 432 18.40 2.22 -26.13
N TRP A 433 19.09 1.88 -25.04
CA TRP A 433 18.42 1.49 -23.79
C TRP A 433 17.48 2.60 -23.29
N HIS A 434 17.95 3.84 -23.27
CA HIS A 434 17.13 4.98 -22.84
C HIS A 434 15.95 5.21 -23.77
N GLN A 435 16.15 5.16 -25.09
CA GLN A 435 15.07 5.29 -26.06
C GLN A 435 13.99 4.22 -25.86
N LYS A 436 14.37 2.95 -25.66
CA LYS A 436 13.43 1.85 -25.37
C LYS A 436 12.69 2.07 -24.05
N ARG A 437 13.42 2.48 -23.00
CA ARG A 437 12.84 2.73 -21.68
C ARG A 437 11.86 3.90 -21.69
N LEU A 438 12.21 4.99 -22.36
CA LEU A 438 11.38 6.18 -22.44
C LEU A 438 10.19 5.98 -23.39
N ASN A 439 10.31 5.12 -24.42
CA ASN A 439 9.16 4.68 -25.20
C ASN A 439 8.09 3.99 -24.34
N MET A 440 8.49 3.15 -23.38
CA MET A 440 7.57 2.56 -22.41
C MET A 440 6.87 3.63 -21.57
N TRP A 441 7.62 4.58 -20.98
CA TRP A 441 7.02 5.67 -20.20
C TRP A 441 6.04 6.52 -21.03
N ARG A 442 6.37 6.79 -22.30
CA ARG A 442 5.46 7.45 -23.25
C ARG A 442 4.18 6.64 -23.47
N LYS A 443 4.29 5.34 -23.74
CA LYS A 443 3.12 4.45 -23.89
C LYS A 443 2.26 4.45 -22.63
N LEU A 444 2.86 4.36 -21.44
CA LEU A 444 2.14 4.37 -20.17
C LEU A 444 1.33 5.66 -20.00
N ARG A 445 1.94 6.82 -20.25
CA ARG A 445 1.28 8.13 -20.23
C ARG A 445 0.07 8.19 -21.17
N ASP A 446 0.24 7.69 -22.40
CA ASP A 446 -0.76 7.77 -23.45
C ASP A 446 -1.92 6.79 -23.24
N THR A 447 -1.73 5.74 -22.43
CA THR A 447 -2.72 4.67 -22.20
C THR A 447 -3.43 4.81 -20.85
N SER A 448 -2.76 4.49 -19.73
CA SER A 448 -3.43 4.35 -18.43
C SER A 448 -2.69 4.92 -17.22
N LEU A 449 -1.45 5.38 -17.32
CA LEU A 449 -0.76 6.03 -16.20
C LEU A 449 -1.34 7.43 -15.94
N ASP A 450 -1.92 7.66 -14.75
CA ASP A 450 -2.30 9.00 -14.29
C ASP A 450 -1.16 9.69 -13.55
N ARG A 451 -0.42 8.98 -12.69
CA ARG A 451 0.67 9.59 -11.91
C ARG A 451 1.68 8.54 -11.44
N CYS A 452 2.96 8.90 -11.41
CA CYS A 452 4.00 8.08 -10.82
C CYS A 452 4.75 8.83 -9.71
N LEU A 453 4.91 8.19 -8.55
CA LEU A 453 5.81 8.66 -7.50
C LEU A 453 7.23 8.16 -7.79
N PHE A 454 8.24 9.01 -7.65
CA PHE A 454 9.64 8.66 -7.80
C PHE A 454 10.43 8.86 -6.51
N GLY A 455 11.11 7.79 -6.09
CA GLY A 455 11.94 7.79 -4.90
C GLY A 455 13.30 8.45 -5.10
N VAL A 456 13.34 9.80 -5.09
CA VAL A 456 14.57 10.61 -5.20
C VAL A 456 15.38 10.55 -3.90
N GLU A 457 14.71 10.72 -2.76
CA GLU A 457 15.21 10.77 -1.38
C GLU A 457 16.24 11.86 -1.06
N SER A 458 17.22 12.12 -1.94
CA SER A 458 18.21 13.17 -1.78
C SER A 458 18.77 13.65 -3.12
N GLY A 459 19.21 14.90 -3.17
CA GLY A 459 19.97 15.49 -4.26
C GLY A 459 21.47 15.60 -3.97
N VAL A 460 21.94 14.99 -2.87
CA VAL A 460 23.34 15.05 -2.41
C VAL A 460 23.95 13.65 -2.47
N ASP A 461 25.04 13.49 -3.20
CA ASP A 461 25.62 12.18 -3.51
C ASP A 461 26.07 11.40 -2.25
N SER A 462 26.70 12.07 -1.28
CA SER A 462 27.10 11.43 -0.01
C SER A 462 25.92 10.85 0.77
N ILE A 463 24.78 11.54 0.77
CA ILE A 463 23.53 11.04 1.39
C ILE A 463 22.96 9.87 0.57
N LEU A 464 22.95 9.95 -0.76
CA LEU A 464 22.47 8.85 -1.63
C LEU A 464 23.30 7.57 -1.47
N GLU A 465 24.61 7.71 -1.28
CA GLU A 465 25.52 6.61 -0.94
C GLU A 465 25.18 6.01 0.43
N ARG A 466 25.04 6.85 1.46
CA ARG A 466 24.63 6.45 2.82
C ARG A 466 23.27 5.74 2.84
N PHE A 467 22.32 6.22 2.04
CA PHE A 467 20.99 5.61 1.86
C PHE A 467 21.02 4.34 1.00
N ASN A 468 22.20 3.99 0.46
CA ASN A 468 22.40 2.88 -0.46
C ASN A 468 21.40 2.92 -1.64
N LYS A 469 21.09 4.11 -2.14
CA LYS A 469 20.08 4.28 -3.21
C LYS A 469 20.56 3.76 -4.55
N LYS A 470 21.88 3.63 -4.75
CA LYS A 470 22.51 3.23 -6.02
C LYS A 470 22.13 4.16 -7.18
N THR A 471 22.03 5.45 -6.88
CA THR A 471 21.71 6.54 -7.80
C THR A 471 22.57 7.74 -7.45
N THR A 472 22.74 8.68 -8.38
CA THR A 472 23.45 9.95 -8.15
C THR A 472 22.51 11.16 -8.28
N SER A 473 22.94 12.31 -7.78
CA SER A 473 22.29 13.61 -7.96
C SER A 473 22.09 13.92 -9.44
N LEU A 474 23.10 13.66 -10.27
CA LEU A 474 23.00 13.80 -11.73
C LEU A 474 21.89 12.92 -12.31
N GLN A 475 21.76 11.66 -11.89
CA GLN A 475 20.66 10.80 -12.35
C GLN A 475 19.29 11.34 -11.94
N ASN A 476 19.16 11.85 -10.72
CA ASN A 476 17.93 12.48 -10.25
C ASN A 476 17.57 13.70 -11.13
N ILE A 477 18.54 14.59 -11.38
CA ILE A 477 18.37 15.77 -12.24
C ILE A 477 17.88 15.38 -13.63
N LEU A 478 18.57 14.43 -14.28
CA LEU A 478 18.22 13.98 -15.63
C LEU A 478 16.84 13.33 -15.67
N ALA A 479 16.52 12.47 -14.70
CA ALA A 479 15.21 11.82 -14.63
C ALA A 479 14.07 12.84 -14.50
N ILE A 480 14.21 13.83 -13.61
CA ILE A 480 13.19 14.86 -13.39
C ILE A 480 12.97 15.68 -14.68
N ARG A 481 14.04 16.10 -15.35
CA ARG A 481 13.97 16.85 -16.62
C ARG A 481 13.29 16.03 -17.71
N ILE A 482 13.68 14.77 -17.89
CA ILE A 482 13.09 13.88 -18.91
C ILE A 482 11.60 13.66 -18.66
N LEU A 483 11.22 13.33 -17.43
CA LEU A 483 9.82 13.09 -17.07
C LEU A 483 8.97 14.35 -17.30
N SER A 484 9.51 15.53 -16.98
CA SER A 484 8.86 16.82 -17.19
C SER A 484 8.65 17.13 -18.68
N MET A 485 9.70 17.00 -19.51
CA MET A 485 9.61 17.18 -20.97
C MET A 485 8.59 16.24 -21.60
N MET A 486 8.57 14.99 -21.13
CA MET A 486 7.64 13.97 -21.61
C MET A 486 6.22 14.13 -21.03
N GLY A 487 5.94 15.13 -20.19
CA GLY A 487 4.61 15.33 -19.62
C GLY A 487 4.14 14.17 -18.72
N ILE A 488 5.07 13.41 -18.13
CA ILE A 488 4.73 12.40 -17.12
C ILE A 488 4.34 13.15 -15.84
N LYS A 489 3.13 12.91 -15.33
CA LYS A 489 2.71 13.50 -14.04
C LYS A 489 3.45 12.80 -12.91
N THR A 490 4.30 13.55 -12.20
CA THR A 490 5.17 13.02 -11.15
C THR A 490 4.83 13.51 -9.75
N ARG A 491 5.29 12.77 -8.75
CA ARG A 491 5.54 13.24 -7.39
C ARG A 491 6.89 12.68 -6.93
N TYR A 492 7.58 13.37 -6.03
CA TYR A 492 8.86 12.89 -5.53
C TYR A 492 8.82 12.68 -4.01
N THR A 493 9.60 11.74 -3.49
CA THR A 493 9.92 11.66 -2.07
C THR A 493 11.31 12.22 -1.82
N TYR A 494 11.48 12.82 -0.64
CA TYR A 494 12.72 13.45 -0.23
C TYR A 494 12.83 13.36 1.30
N ILE A 495 14.00 13.02 1.82
CA ILE A 495 14.31 13.00 3.24
C ILE A 495 15.20 14.21 3.51
N THR A 496 14.67 15.20 4.20
CA THR A 496 15.35 16.49 4.43
C THR A 496 16.40 16.36 5.53
N TYR A 497 16.07 15.65 6.60
CA TYR A 497 16.96 15.48 7.75
C TYR A 497 17.43 14.03 7.87
N ASP A 498 18.73 13.84 7.86
CA ASP A 498 19.45 12.58 8.04
C ASP A 498 20.22 12.66 9.36
N HIS A 499 20.10 11.66 10.24
CA HIS A 499 20.73 11.65 11.56
C HIS A 499 22.26 11.79 11.51
N LEU A 500 22.87 11.39 10.39
CA LEU A 500 24.32 11.35 10.18
C LEU A 500 24.81 12.45 9.24
N MET A 501 23.93 13.38 8.84
CA MET A 501 24.29 14.45 7.91
C MET A 501 25.05 15.59 8.59
N SER A 502 25.91 16.23 7.81
CA SER A 502 26.61 17.47 8.14
C SER A 502 25.79 18.70 7.79
N MET A 503 26.20 19.86 8.30
CA MET A 503 25.55 21.13 7.94
C MET A 503 25.74 21.48 6.45
N GLU A 504 26.87 21.12 5.89
CA GLU A 504 27.19 21.29 4.46
C GLU A 504 26.24 20.46 3.59
N GLU A 505 25.97 19.22 3.97
CA GLU A 505 25.00 18.35 3.29
C GLU A 505 23.56 18.88 3.40
N LEU A 506 23.18 19.47 4.54
CA LEU A 506 21.85 20.08 4.70
C LEU A 506 21.71 21.36 3.87
N LEU A 507 22.75 22.18 3.81
CA LEU A 507 22.80 23.35 2.94
C LEU A 507 22.71 22.95 1.46
N ALA A 508 23.44 21.92 1.04
CA ALA A 508 23.37 21.38 -0.32
C ALA A 508 21.96 20.83 -0.64
N THR A 509 21.32 20.17 0.34
CA THR A 509 19.93 19.73 0.25
C THR A 509 18.96 20.90 0.05
N TYR A 510 19.11 21.98 0.81
CA TYR A 510 18.30 23.19 0.66
C TYR A 510 18.38 23.78 -0.75
N TYR A 511 19.60 23.91 -1.29
CA TYR A 511 19.82 24.42 -2.63
C TYR A 511 19.27 23.48 -3.70
N PHE A 512 19.45 22.17 -3.56
CA PHE A 512 18.89 21.20 -4.50
C PHE A 512 17.36 21.30 -4.57
N LEU A 513 16.70 21.38 -3.40
CA LEU A 513 15.24 21.57 -3.30
C LEU A 513 14.78 22.87 -3.95
N GLY A 514 15.59 23.93 -3.90
CA GLY A 514 15.30 25.24 -4.48
C GLY A 514 15.55 25.35 -5.99
N ARG A 515 16.12 24.32 -6.64
CA ARG A 515 16.46 24.38 -8.08
C ARG A 515 15.22 24.58 -8.95
N LYS A 516 15.32 25.51 -9.90
CA LYS A 516 14.28 25.84 -10.89
C LYS A 516 14.55 25.25 -12.28
N ASP A 517 15.71 24.65 -12.49
CA ASP A 517 16.16 24.10 -13.77
C ASP A 517 15.90 22.58 -13.91
N LEU A 518 15.19 21.98 -12.94
CA LEU A 518 14.84 20.56 -12.96
C LEU A 518 13.49 20.33 -13.66
N ILE A 519 12.52 21.20 -13.37
CA ILE A 519 11.18 21.11 -13.92
C ILE A 519 11.14 22.00 -15.17
N VAL A 520 11.07 21.35 -16.33
CA VAL A 520 11.02 21.99 -17.64
C VAL A 520 9.64 21.81 -18.28
N SER A 521 9.30 22.68 -19.22
CA SER A 521 8.02 22.62 -19.93
C SER A 521 7.89 21.30 -20.69
N SER A 522 6.67 20.76 -20.69
CA SER A 522 6.37 19.56 -21.47
C SER A 522 6.29 19.88 -22.95
N ASP A 523 6.92 19.07 -23.78
CA ASP A 523 6.77 19.08 -25.23
C ASP A 523 6.55 17.65 -25.72
N LEU A 524 5.30 17.34 -26.03
CA LEU A 524 4.89 15.98 -26.43
C LEU A 524 5.37 15.61 -27.85
N SER A 525 5.91 16.57 -28.61
CA SER A 525 6.48 16.33 -29.94
C SER A 525 7.91 15.79 -29.87
N ILE A 526 8.62 16.00 -28.76
CA ILE A 526 10.00 15.54 -28.57
C ILE A 526 10.06 14.00 -28.58
N SER A 527 10.97 13.45 -29.37
CA SER A 527 11.18 12.01 -29.40
C SER A 527 11.77 11.52 -28.07
N PRO A 528 11.50 10.28 -27.62
CA PRO A 528 12.09 9.75 -26.38
C PRO A 528 13.63 9.78 -26.37
N LYS A 529 14.26 9.64 -27.53
CA LYS A 529 15.71 9.79 -27.69
C LYS A 529 16.15 11.23 -27.43
N ASP A 530 15.47 12.19 -28.05
CA ASP A 530 15.81 13.61 -27.92
C ASP A 530 15.54 14.11 -26.49
N ALA A 531 14.49 13.63 -25.83
CA ALA A 531 14.25 13.94 -24.41
C ALA A 531 15.46 13.56 -23.54
N TYR A 532 16.08 12.40 -23.76
CA TYR A 532 17.29 12.00 -23.06
C TYR A 532 18.51 12.89 -23.38
N LEU A 533 18.68 13.27 -24.65
CA LEU A 533 19.80 14.13 -25.07
C LEU A 533 19.64 15.57 -24.57
N LEU A 534 18.45 16.14 -24.68
CA LEU A 534 18.14 17.51 -24.26
C LEU A 534 18.18 17.67 -22.74
N ALA A 535 17.83 16.64 -21.96
CA ALA A 535 17.92 16.68 -20.51
C ALA A 535 19.35 16.90 -19.98
N GLN A 536 20.35 16.49 -20.76
CA GLN A 536 21.77 16.68 -20.47
C GLN A 536 22.26 18.10 -20.82
N ASN A 537 21.51 18.84 -21.64
CA ASN A 537 21.83 20.20 -22.03
C ASN A 537 21.25 21.20 -21.01
N ASN A 538 22.12 21.79 -20.19
CA ASN A 538 21.73 22.74 -19.15
C ASN A 538 21.16 24.04 -19.72
N ASP A 539 21.65 24.52 -20.87
CA ASP A 539 21.16 25.76 -21.49
C ASP A 539 19.73 25.55 -21.99
N TYR A 540 19.49 24.43 -22.67
CA TYR A 540 18.14 24.04 -23.09
C TYR A 540 17.19 23.97 -21.89
N CYS A 541 17.58 23.26 -20.82
CA CYS A 541 16.74 23.12 -19.64
C CYS A 541 16.50 24.45 -18.91
N SER A 542 17.45 25.38 -18.97
CA SER A 542 17.30 26.72 -18.39
C SER A 542 16.31 27.55 -19.19
N VAL A 543 16.40 27.54 -20.53
CA VAL A 543 15.46 28.25 -21.42
C VAL A 543 14.05 27.67 -21.30
N HIS A 544 13.92 26.36 -21.19
CA HIS A 544 12.64 25.66 -21.09
C HIS A 544 12.17 25.45 -19.64
N SER A 545 12.81 26.07 -18.66
CA SER A 545 12.39 25.99 -17.25
C SER A 545 10.97 26.49 -17.08
N THR A 546 10.16 25.81 -16.24
CA THR A 546 8.84 26.33 -15.85
C THR A 546 8.93 27.41 -14.77
N GLY A 547 10.13 27.78 -14.32
CA GLY A 547 10.37 28.67 -13.18
C GLY A 547 9.99 28.10 -11.81
N ARG A 548 9.45 26.88 -11.77
CA ARG A 548 9.02 26.21 -10.53
C ARG A 548 10.20 25.58 -9.83
N ALA A 549 10.26 25.74 -8.51
CA ALA A 549 11.29 25.09 -7.71
C ALA A 549 10.95 23.61 -7.47
N PHE A 550 11.97 22.76 -7.33
CA PHE A 550 11.79 21.31 -7.17
C PHE A 550 10.98 20.93 -5.92
N TYR A 551 11.12 21.67 -4.81
CA TYR A 551 10.35 21.43 -3.58
C TYR A 551 8.83 21.44 -3.80
N GLU A 552 8.33 22.10 -4.87
CA GLU A 552 6.90 22.13 -5.18
C GLU A 552 6.35 20.75 -5.56
N ASP A 553 7.18 19.84 -6.06
CA ASP A 553 6.79 18.49 -6.49
C ASP A 553 7.16 17.40 -5.46
N VAL A 554 7.83 17.77 -4.36
CA VAL A 554 8.12 16.90 -3.21
C VAL A 554 6.83 16.63 -2.41
N SER A 555 6.63 15.37 -2.02
CA SER A 555 5.37 14.92 -1.41
C SER A 555 5.13 15.49 -0.01
N TYR A 556 6.18 15.49 0.80
CA TYR A 556 6.22 16.04 2.16
C TYR A 556 7.58 16.72 2.36
N MET A 557 7.56 18.00 2.74
CA MET A 557 8.77 18.77 3.02
C MET A 557 9.20 18.59 4.47
N LEU A 558 10.49 18.78 4.73
CA LEU A 558 11.10 18.76 6.07
C LEU A 558 10.99 17.40 6.79
N GLY A 559 10.72 16.33 6.04
CA GLY A 559 10.67 14.98 6.58
C GLY A 559 12.03 14.56 7.14
N SER A 560 12.00 13.90 8.29
CA SER A 560 13.19 13.34 8.93
C SER A 560 13.31 11.85 8.62
N MET A 561 14.54 11.34 8.58
CA MET A 561 14.81 9.90 8.50
C MET A 561 14.18 9.19 9.70
N GLU A 562 13.39 8.15 9.45
CA GLU A 562 12.85 7.30 10.50
C GLU A 562 13.69 6.02 10.60
N ASN A 563 14.29 5.77 11.77
CA ASN A 563 15.16 4.60 11.96
C ASN A 563 14.33 3.33 12.23
N LEU A 564 13.68 2.80 11.20
CA LEU A 564 12.89 1.57 11.30
C LEU A 564 13.73 0.40 11.83
N GLN A 565 13.13 -0.41 12.69
CA GLN A 565 13.79 -1.56 13.30
C GLN A 565 14.31 -2.52 12.21
N GLY A 566 15.54 -3.00 12.38
CA GLY A 566 16.17 -3.95 11.46
C GLY A 566 16.70 -3.36 10.14
N ALA A 567 16.49 -2.07 9.86
CA ALA A 567 17.13 -1.39 8.72
C ALA A 567 18.65 -1.24 8.93
N ASN A 568 19.43 -1.24 7.85
CA ASN A 568 20.90 -1.13 7.94
C ASN A 568 21.35 0.25 8.41
N TYR A 569 20.65 1.30 7.98
CA TYR A 569 20.89 2.67 8.44
C TYR A 569 20.69 2.78 9.96
N THR A 570 19.61 2.20 10.49
CA THR A 570 19.35 2.13 11.94
C THR A 570 20.47 1.45 12.72
N LYS A 571 21.05 0.37 12.18
CA LYS A 571 22.19 -0.31 12.80
C LYS A 571 23.41 0.60 12.91
N GLU A 572 23.67 1.40 11.88
CA GLU A 572 24.77 2.38 11.89
C GLU A 572 24.53 3.45 12.96
N VAL A 573 23.32 4.02 13.02
CA VAL A 573 22.91 4.99 14.06
C VAL A 573 23.08 4.42 15.47
N ILE A 574 22.67 3.17 15.71
CA ILE A 574 22.88 2.47 16.99
C ILE A 574 24.37 2.31 17.29
N SER A 575 25.18 1.89 16.30
CA SER A 575 26.62 1.66 16.49
C SER A 575 27.39 2.92 16.86
N LEU A 576 26.87 4.09 16.46
CA LEU A 576 27.42 5.40 16.80
C LEU A 576 26.92 5.92 18.16
N GLY A 577 26.11 5.14 18.89
CA GLY A 577 25.58 5.52 20.21
C GLY A 577 24.53 6.61 20.16
N LEU A 578 23.87 6.82 19.01
CA LEU A 578 22.88 7.89 18.84
C LEU A 578 21.46 7.47 19.23
N ALA A 579 21.19 6.17 19.41
CA ALA A 579 19.87 5.67 19.78
C ALA A 579 19.47 6.11 21.20
N THR A 580 18.22 6.55 21.36
CA THR A 580 17.68 7.10 22.61
C THR A 580 16.49 6.32 23.16
N GLY A 581 15.77 5.59 22.32
CA GLY A 581 14.56 4.87 22.72
C GLY A 581 13.95 4.08 21.57
N PHE A 582 12.83 3.43 21.85
CA PHE A 582 12.07 2.67 20.88
C PHE A 582 10.62 3.16 20.86
N ASN A 583 10.11 3.48 19.67
CA ASN A 583 8.73 3.85 19.46
C ASN A 583 7.99 2.65 18.87
N GLU A 584 7.16 2.03 19.72
CA GLU A 584 6.40 0.84 19.37
C GLU A 584 5.35 1.12 18.30
N ALA A 585 4.66 2.27 18.35
CA ALA A 585 3.64 2.62 17.37
C ALA A 585 4.17 2.60 15.93
N MET A 586 5.43 3.00 15.74
CA MET A 586 6.07 3.08 14.42
C MET A 586 7.08 1.97 14.15
N GLY A 587 7.35 1.08 15.13
CA GLY A 587 8.37 0.04 15.01
C GLY A 587 9.75 0.60 14.66
N ARG A 588 10.12 1.72 15.30
CA ARG A 588 11.33 2.49 14.99
C ARG A 588 12.15 2.81 16.24
N VAL A 589 13.44 3.02 16.04
CA VAL A 589 14.37 3.50 17.05
C VAL A 589 14.42 5.02 17.00
N ASP A 590 14.13 5.67 18.13
CA ASP A 590 14.35 7.10 18.26
C ASP A 590 15.84 7.36 18.43
N ALA A 591 16.34 8.42 17.80
CA ALA A 591 17.76 8.72 17.80
C ALA A 591 18.06 10.22 17.78
N ASN A 592 19.19 10.57 18.39
CA ASN A 592 19.80 11.89 18.28
C ASN A 592 20.43 12.09 16.90
N TYR A 593 20.70 13.35 16.56
CA TYR A 593 21.48 13.73 15.39
C TYR A 593 22.95 13.87 15.78
N LEU A 594 23.83 13.48 14.85
CA LEU A 594 25.28 13.67 15.01
C LEU A 594 25.63 15.16 15.17
N ASP A 595 25.03 16.02 14.34
CA ASP A 595 25.00 17.47 14.57
C ASP A 595 23.75 17.86 15.37
N ARG A 596 23.95 18.28 16.62
CA ARG A 596 22.86 18.65 17.53
C ARG A 596 22.04 19.85 17.02
N ARG A 597 22.62 20.73 16.20
CA ARG A 597 21.90 21.88 15.59
C ARG A 597 20.89 21.38 14.57
N ILE A 598 21.27 20.39 13.75
CA ILE A 598 20.36 19.73 12.80
C ILE A 598 19.24 19.02 13.56
N GLY A 599 19.55 18.37 14.69
CA GLY A 599 18.53 17.80 15.57
C GLY A 599 17.50 18.82 16.04
N ARG A 600 17.91 20.07 16.29
CA ARG A 600 16.98 21.16 16.61
C ARG A 600 16.17 21.61 15.39
N PHE A 601 16.78 21.68 14.21
CA PHE A 601 16.06 22.00 12.98
C PHE A 601 14.99 20.95 12.67
N SER A 602 15.34 19.67 12.79
CA SER A 602 14.42 18.54 12.62
C SER A 602 13.28 18.61 13.63
N TYR A 603 13.56 18.78 14.92
CA TYR A 603 12.53 18.89 15.96
C TYR A 603 11.52 20.00 15.67
N TYR A 604 12.01 21.22 15.40
CA TYR A 604 11.14 22.36 15.13
C TYR A 604 10.41 22.24 13.78
N SER A 605 11.02 21.55 12.81
CA SER A 605 10.34 21.19 11.58
C SER A 605 9.25 20.15 11.77
N GLN A 606 9.43 19.19 12.70
CA GLN A 606 8.40 18.22 13.03
C GLN A 606 7.20 18.93 13.65
N LEU A 607 7.43 19.86 14.59
CA LEU A 607 6.34 20.67 15.15
C LEU A 607 5.60 21.48 14.07
N TRP A 608 6.34 22.03 13.10
CA TRP A 608 5.76 22.69 11.92
C TRP A 608 4.90 21.75 11.08
N ILE A 609 5.40 20.53 10.83
CA ILE A 609 4.67 19.47 10.13
C ILE A 609 3.41 19.10 10.92
N ASP A 610 3.48 18.87 12.23
CA ASP A 610 2.36 18.41 13.05
C ASP A 610 1.18 19.39 13.07
N MET A 611 1.46 20.69 12.92
CA MET A 611 0.41 21.69 12.75
C MET A 611 -0.24 21.60 11.36
N SER A 612 0.57 21.49 10.30
CA SER A 612 0.12 21.62 8.90
C SER A 612 -0.32 20.30 8.25
N TYR A 613 0.16 19.17 8.74
CA TYR A 613 0.03 17.85 8.15
C TYR A 613 -1.43 17.39 8.07
N PRO A 614 -2.27 17.52 9.13
CA PRO A 614 -3.67 17.10 9.02
C PRO A 614 -4.39 17.81 7.87
N PHE A 615 -4.14 19.10 7.69
CA PHE A 615 -4.72 19.87 6.59
C PHE A 615 -4.13 19.48 5.22
N ASP A 616 -2.81 19.36 5.07
CA ASP A 616 -2.19 18.89 3.82
C ASP A 616 -2.63 17.46 3.45
N TYR A 617 -2.82 16.59 4.45
CA TYR A 617 -3.32 15.23 4.28
C TYR A 617 -4.79 15.22 3.83
N THR A 618 -5.64 16.08 4.39
CA THR A 618 -7.03 16.28 3.93
C THR A 618 -7.04 16.72 2.47
N LEU A 619 -6.25 17.74 2.10
CA LEU A 619 -6.12 18.18 0.71
C LEU A 619 -5.65 17.04 -0.20
N LYS A 620 -4.63 16.28 0.22
CA LYS A 620 -4.11 15.11 -0.53
C LYS A 620 -5.18 14.01 -0.71
N SER A 621 -6.02 13.78 0.29
CA SER A 621 -7.06 12.75 0.27
C SER A 621 -8.21 13.16 -0.64
N VAL A 622 -8.69 14.40 -0.53
CA VAL A 622 -9.69 14.96 -1.45
C VAL A 622 -9.18 14.92 -2.89
N GLN A 623 -7.90 15.24 -3.12
CA GLN A 623 -7.29 15.20 -4.45
C GLN A 623 -7.41 13.83 -5.17
N LYS A 624 -7.52 12.72 -4.43
CA LYS A 624 -7.64 11.36 -5.00
C LYS A 624 -9.01 11.12 -5.64
N ILE A 625 -10.05 11.75 -5.11
CA ILE A 625 -11.45 11.60 -5.55
C ILE A 625 -11.93 12.77 -6.43
N SER A 626 -11.15 13.86 -6.50
CA SER A 626 -11.43 15.02 -7.35
C SER A 626 -11.23 14.78 -8.86
N ASN A 627 -12.01 15.51 -9.66
CA ASN A 627 -11.80 15.63 -11.11
C ASN A 627 -10.51 16.40 -11.45
N SER A 628 -10.18 16.61 -12.73
CA SER A 628 -8.93 17.25 -13.16
C SER A 628 -8.77 18.69 -12.66
N ASP A 629 -9.83 19.49 -12.72
CA ASP A 629 -9.78 20.92 -12.51
C ASP A 629 -9.73 21.23 -11.01
N GLU A 630 -10.59 20.56 -10.25
CA GLU A 630 -10.57 20.56 -8.78
C GLU A 630 -9.19 20.13 -8.26
N ARG A 631 -8.61 19.07 -8.84
CA ARG A 631 -7.31 18.52 -8.45
C ARG A 631 -6.18 19.51 -8.63
N GLU A 632 -6.19 20.29 -9.71
CA GLU A 632 -5.18 21.32 -9.97
C GLU A 632 -5.33 22.48 -8.98
N ALA A 633 -6.56 22.90 -8.69
CA ALA A 633 -6.83 23.93 -7.70
C ALA A 633 -6.34 23.53 -6.30
N ILE A 634 -6.65 22.31 -5.84
CA ILE A 634 -6.15 21.74 -4.57
C ILE A 634 -4.63 21.68 -4.57
N HIS A 635 -4.03 21.29 -5.70
CA HIS A 635 -2.58 21.17 -5.81
C HIS A 635 -1.87 22.50 -5.58
N ARG A 636 -2.43 23.63 -6.08
CA ARG A 636 -1.90 24.97 -5.83
C ARG A 636 -1.88 25.32 -4.35
N THR A 637 -2.94 25.00 -3.61
CA THR A 637 -2.97 25.19 -2.14
C THR A 637 -1.88 24.38 -1.44
N ARG A 638 -1.67 23.12 -1.84
CA ARG A 638 -0.59 22.29 -1.25
C ARG A 638 0.81 22.84 -1.53
N LYS A 639 1.03 23.49 -2.67
CA LYS A 639 2.32 24.11 -3.01
C LYS A 639 2.70 25.25 -2.08
N ILE A 640 1.73 25.97 -1.54
CA ILE A 640 1.95 27.03 -0.55
C ILE A 640 2.58 26.45 0.71
N ILE A 641 2.03 25.35 1.23
CA ILE A 641 2.56 24.66 2.42
C ILE A 641 4.01 24.21 2.17
N ARG A 642 4.31 23.67 0.98
CA ARG A 642 5.67 23.23 0.60
C ARG A 642 6.66 24.38 0.52
N ARG A 643 6.26 25.50 -0.10
CA ARG A 643 7.07 26.72 -0.16
C ARG A 643 7.38 27.23 1.23
N ASN A 644 6.38 27.38 2.09
CA ASN A 644 6.58 27.97 3.42
C ASN A 644 7.48 27.07 4.27
N SER A 645 7.41 25.75 4.07
CA SER A 645 8.31 24.78 4.68
C SER A 645 9.76 24.94 4.17
N TRP A 646 9.97 25.13 2.87
CA TRP A 646 11.30 25.37 2.30
C TRP A 646 11.90 26.70 2.79
N GLU A 647 11.11 27.77 2.81
CA GLU A 647 11.52 29.06 3.35
C GLU A 647 11.89 28.94 4.85
N LEU A 648 11.12 28.19 5.65
CA LEU A 648 11.44 27.94 7.06
C LEU A 648 12.84 27.32 7.24
N LEU A 649 13.15 26.27 6.46
CA LEU A 649 14.48 25.66 6.46
C LEU A 649 15.58 26.67 6.08
N GLY A 650 15.30 27.55 5.11
CA GLY A 650 16.20 28.64 4.74
C GLY A 650 16.46 29.60 5.91
N CYS A 651 15.43 29.97 6.66
CA CYS A 651 15.58 30.81 7.86
C CYS A 651 16.46 30.12 8.91
N PHE A 652 16.25 28.83 9.17
CA PHE A 652 17.05 28.05 10.12
C PHE A 652 18.52 28.00 9.71
N LEU A 653 18.78 27.70 8.44
CA LEU A 653 20.12 27.67 7.87
C LEU A 653 20.81 29.03 7.97
N TYR A 654 20.10 30.10 7.63
CA TYR A 654 20.66 31.45 7.70
C TYR A 654 21.05 31.87 9.12
N VAL A 655 20.26 31.51 10.14
CA VAL A 655 20.60 31.80 11.54
C VAL A 655 21.95 31.21 11.94
N VAL A 656 22.25 29.98 11.49
CA VAL A 656 23.46 29.25 11.89
C VAL A 656 24.65 29.55 10.96
N ILE A 657 24.42 29.64 9.65
CA ILE A 657 25.48 29.77 8.63
C ILE A 657 25.78 31.24 8.35
N GLY A 658 24.75 32.09 8.35
CA GLY A 658 24.87 33.52 8.12
C GLY A 658 25.16 33.96 6.69
N ASP A 659 25.03 33.09 5.69
CA ASP A 659 25.12 33.46 4.28
C ASP A 659 23.78 34.06 3.81
N LYS A 660 23.76 35.38 3.57
CA LYS A 660 22.56 36.10 3.12
C LYS A 660 21.98 35.56 1.81
N LYS A 661 22.79 34.89 0.98
CA LYS A 661 22.31 34.28 -0.28
C LYS A 661 21.23 33.22 -0.06
N ILE A 662 21.16 32.63 1.13
CA ILE A 662 20.11 31.69 1.52
C ILE A 662 18.73 32.38 1.48
N LEU A 663 18.67 33.68 1.79
CA LEU A 663 17.42 34.44 1.82
C LEU A 663 17.04 35.08 0.46
N ASP A 664 17.96 35.14 -0.51
CA ASP A 664 17.74 35.80 -1.82
C ASP A 664 16.51 35.29 -2.59
N ASN A 665 16.11 34.04 -2.32
CA ASN A 665 14.99 33.38 -2.99
C ASN A 665 13.67 33.44 -2.20
N HIS A 666 13.64 34.09 -1.04
CA HIS A 666 12.43 34.27 -0.23
C HIS A 666 11.60 35.44 -0.77
N ARG A 667 10.27 35.31 -0.78
CA ARG A 667 9.40 36.35 -1.36
C ARG A 667 9.27 37.61 -0.50
N ASP A 668 9.48 37.47 0.81
CA ASP A 668 9.15 38.52 1.77
C ASP A 668 10.40 39.08 2.45
N ILE A 669 10.92 40.17 1.89
CA ILE A 669 12.09 40.89 2.38
C ILE A 669 11.80 41.56 3.74
N SER A 670 10.52 41.78 4.09
CA SER A 670 10.13 42.39 5.38
C SER A 670 10.49 41.52 6.61
N PHE A 671 10.81 40.24 6.38
CA PHE A 671 11.34 39.33 7.40
C PHE A 671 12.86 39.44 7.60
N SER A 672 13.59 40.02 6.64
CA SER A 672 15.05 39.99 6.65
C SER A 672 15.64 40.65 7.90
N ASP A 673 15.06 41.76 8.36
CA ASP A 673 15.51 42.46 9.57
C ASP A 673 15.28 41.63 10.84
N PHE A 674 14.11 41.01 10.98
CA PHE A 674 13.82 40.14 12.12
C PHE A 674 14.74 38.92 12.13
N ILE A 675 14.92 38.26 10.99
CA ILE A 675 15.79 37.10 10.87
C ILE A 675 17.27 37.48 11.08
N ASP A 676 17.71 38.66 10.61
CA ASP A 676 19.03 39.23 10.89
C ASP A 676 19.22 39.50 12.38
N GLU A 677 18.21 40.05 13.07
CA GLU A 677 18.21 40.23 14.52
C GLU A 677 18.36 38.89 15.23
N LYS A 678 17.59 37.86 14.83
CA LYS A 678 17.67 36.52 15.43
C LYS A 678 18.99 35.81 15.16
N ARG A 679 19.57 36.00 13.98
CA ARG A 679 20.94 35.56 13.69
C ARG A 679 21.94 36.25 14.62
N LYS A 680 21.83 37.57 14.82
CA LYS A 680 22.69 38.33 15.76
C LYS A 680 22.49 37.87 17.21
N GLU A 681 21.26 37.57 17.61
CA GLU A 681 20.90 36.97 18.92
C GLU A 681 21.61 35.62 19.10
N TYR A 682 21.53 34.73 18.11
CA TYR A 682 22.24 33.45 18.13
C TYR A 682 23.76 33.63 18.15
N SER A 683 24.30 34.49 17.26
CA SER A 683 25.75 34.73 17.12
C SER A 683 26.42 35.26 18.40
N LYS A 684 25.67 35.88 19.31
CA LYS A 684 26.15 36.35 20.61
C LYS A 684 26.38 35.20 21.59
N ASP A 685 25.62 34.11 21.46
CA ASP A 685 25.68 32.93 22.31
C ASP A 685 25.28 31.68 21.51
N ASN A 686 26.24 31.00 20.91
CA ASN A 686 26.01 29.90 19.96
C ASN A 686 25.59 28.56 20.64
N THR A 687 24.93 28.61 21.79
CA THR A 687 24.44 27.44 22.53
C THR A 687 23.19 26.83 21.91
N ILE A 688 22.89 25.56 22.24
CA ILE A 688 21.68 24.87 21.77
C ILE A 688 20.43 25.47 22.42
N GLU A 689 20.54 25.92 23.67
CA GLU A 689 19.50 26.60 24.43
C GLU A 689 19.10 27.91 23.76
N ASN A 690 20.08 28.74 23.36
CA ASN A 690 19.81 29.97 22.63
C ASN A 690 19.25 29.67 21.23
N LEU A 691 19.79 28.65 20.54
CA LEU A 691 19.23 28.21 19.26
C LEU A 691 17.75 27.85 19.38
N ASN A 692 17.33 27.17 20.44
CA ASN A 692 15.92 26.85 20.69
C ASN A 692 15.04 28.10 20.83
N SER A 693 15.47 29.05 21.64
CA SER A 693 14.80 30.35 21.81
C SER A 693 14.64 31.08 20.48
N VAL A 694 15.68 31.07 19.65
CA VAL A 694 15.66 31.72 18.34
C VAL A 694 14.72 31.00 17.37
N LEU A 695 14.85 29.68 17.24
CA LEU A 695 14.05 28.89 16.29
C LEU A 695 12.55 28.97 16.63
N SER A 696 12.15 28.89 17.90
CA SER A 696 10.73 28.99 18.28
C SER A 696 10.12 30.32 17.83
N LYS A 697 10.82 31.44 18.03
CA LYS A 697 10.37 32.77 17.60
C LYS A 697 10.22 32.88 16.07
N ILE A 698 11.11 32.22 15.32
CA ILE A 698 11.04 32.19 13.84
C ILE A 698 9.79 31.45 13.39
N ILE A 699 9.50 30.30 14.00
CA ILE A 699 8.34 29.51 13.57
C ILE A 699 7.03 30.21 13.93
N ASP A 700 6.93 30.83 15.11
CA ASP A 700 5.75 31.64 15.48
C ASP A 700 5.42 32.67 14.41
N LEU A 701 6.45 33.33 13.87
CA LEU A 701 6.30 34.33 12.83
C LEU A 701 5.94 33.69 11.47
N LYS A 702 6.60 32.60 11.06
CA LYS A 702 6.29 31.89 9.81
C LYS A 702 4.91 31.22 9.83
N LEU A 703 4.39 30.83 11.00
CA LEU A 703 3.08 30.23 11.13
C LEU A 703 1.95 31.24 10.88
N LYS A 704 2.14 32.50 11.31
CA LYS A 704 1.23 33.61 10.98
C LYS A 704 1.14 33.79 9.47
N GLN A 705 2.29 33.89 8.81
CA GLN A 705 2.38 34.01 7.35
C GLN A 705 1.74 32.82 6.62
N GLN A 706 1.99 31.58 7.08
CA GLN A 706 1.35 30.41 6.49
C GLN A 706 -0.17 30.43 6.63
N THR A 707 -0.69 30.93 7.75
CA THR A 707 -2.13 31.06 7.94
C THR A 707 -2.72 32.00 6.89
N GLU A 708 -2.15 33.20 6.74
CA GLU A 708 -2.60 34.21 5.77
C GLU A 708 -2.52 33.68 4.32
N ASP A 709 -1.43 32.99 3.98
CA ASP A 709 -1.27 32.37 2.67
C ASP A 709 -2.34 31.28 2.41
N ILE A 710 -2.63 30.44 3.41
CA ILE A 710 -3.66 29.39 3.32
C ILE A 710 -5.04 30.03 3.16
N GLU A 711 -5.38 31.07 3.93
CA GLU A 711 -6.67 31.76 3.84
C GLU A 711 -6.88 32.39 2.48
N THR A 712 -5.85 33.05 1.96
CA THR A 712 -5.83 33.61 0.60
C THR A 712 -6.07 32.50 -0.43
N SER A 713 -5.39 31.35 -0.26
CA SER A 713 -5.56 30.21 -1.16
C SER A 713 -6.96 29.60 -1.08
N LEU A 714 -7.52 29.44 0.11
CA LEU A 714 -8.86 28.90 0.34
C LEU A 714 -9.94 29.80 -0.27
N ALA A 715 -9.76 31.13 -0.22
CA ALA A 715 -10.66 32.07 -0.87
C ALA A 715 -10.71 31.85 -2.39
N LEU A 716 -9.55 31.62 -3.02
CA LEU A 716 -9.45 31.29 -4.45
C LEU A 716 -9.99 29.88 -4.78
N LEU A 717 -9.89 28.96 -3.82
CA LEU A 717 -10.30 27.57 -3.97
C LEU A 717 -11.82 27.42 -4.07
N ARG A 718 -12.59 28.23 -3.33
CA ARG A 718 -14.06 28.18 -3.26
C ARG A 718 -14.76 28.28 -4.63
N GLY A 719 -14.15 28.97 -5.59
CA GLY A 719 -14.71 29.11 -6.95
C GLY A 719 -14.45 27.92 -7.87
N ASN A 720 -13.58 26.98 -7.49
CA ASN A 720 -13.04 25.94 -8.37
C ASN A 720 -13.31 24.51 -7.86
N ILE A 721 -14.05 24.36 -6.76
CA ILE A 721 -14.32 23.07 -6.12
C ILE A 721 -15.80 22.95 -5.75
N SER A 722 -16.35 21.74 -5.89
CA SER A 722 -17.71 21.42 -5.45
C SER A 722 -17.94 21.70 -3.95
N SER A 723 -19.18 22.09 -3.60
CA SER A 723 -19.56 22.42 -2.22
C SER A 723 -19.27 21.28 -1.23
N LYS A 724 -19.54 20.02 -1.63
CA LYS A 724 -19.26 18.82 -0.83
C LYS A 724 -17.77 18.71 -0.47
N LEU A 725 -16.88 18.85 -1.44
CA LEU A 725 -15.44 18.77 -1.20
C LEU A 725 -14.93 19.97 -0.40
N MET A 726 -15.49 21.16 -0.62
CA MET A 726 -15.16 22.35 0.16
C MET A 726 -15.54 22.23 1.64
N THR A 727 -16.60 21.50 1.99
CA THR A 727 -16.93 21.19 3.39
C THR A 727 -15.81 20.37 4.04
N ILE A 728 -15.37 19.28 3.39
CA ILE A 728 -14.28 18.42 3.90
C ILE A 728 -12.98 19.22 4.08
N ILE A 729 -12.64 20.07 3.10
CA ILE A 729 -11.46 20.94 3.16
C ILE A 729 -11.59 21.95 4.30
N SER A 730 -12.77 22.53 4.49
CA SER A 730 -13.03 23.50 5.56
C SER A 730 -12.91 22.87 6.95
N ASP A 731 -13.37 21.63 7.13
CA ASP A 731 -13.22 20.92 8.40
C ASP A 731 -11.75 20.57 8.67
N GLY A 732 -11.00 20.13 7.66
CA GLY A 732 -9.55 19.97 7.75
C GLY A 732 -8.84 21.28 8.13
N TYR A 733 -9.31 22.43 7.63
CA TYR A 733 -8.75 23.73 7.98
C TYR A 733 -9.05 24.15 9.43
N LYS A 734 -10.26 23.86 9.94
CA LYS A 734 -10.58 24.07 11.37
C LYS A 734 -9.66 23.30 12.29
N HIS A 735 -9.26 22.08 11.90
CA HIS A 735 -8.30 21.28 12.67
C HIS A 735 -6.91 21.92 12.71
N PHE A 736 -6.46 22.51 11.58
CA PHE A 736 -5.23 23.30 11.52
C PHE A 736 -5.29 24.50 12.49
N LEU A 737 -6.38 25.29 12.47
CA LEU A 737 -6.56 26.42 13.37
C LEU A 737 -6.58 26.00 14.84
N SER A 738 -7.31 24.93 15.18
CA SER A 738 -7.37 24.39 16.54
C SER A 738 -5.99 23.98 17.07
N ARG A 739 -5.15 23.35 16.24
CA ARG A 739 -3.77 22.99 16.62
C ARG A 739 -2.88 24.21 16.79
N LYS A 740 -2.99 25.18 15.89
CA LYS A 740 -2.29 26.47 16.00
C LYS A 740 -2.60 27.17 17.32
N ASP A 741 -3.88 27.24 17.71
CA ASP A 741 -4.31 27.95 18.92
C ASP A 741 -3.86 27.27 20.22
N LYS A 742 -3.66 25.94 20.20
CA LYS A 742 -3.07 25.17 21.32
C LYS A 742 -1.55 25.42 21.48
N GLY A 743 -0.90 26.05 20.51
CA GLY A 743 0.54 26.34 20.53
C GLY A 743 1.44 25.10 20.53
N TRP A 744 2.72 25.30 20.86
CA TRP A 744 3.77 24.26 20.84
C TRP A 744 3.68 23.23 21.97
N GLN A 745 2.61 23.25 22.76
CA GLN A 745 2.39 22.29 23.86
C GLN A 745 1.86 20.94 23.38
N LEU A 746 2.04 20.59 22.11
CA LEU A 746 1.88 19.23 21.61
C LEU A 746 3.09 18.37 22.07
N LYS A 747 3.27 18.27 23.39
CA LYS A 747 3.88 17.10 24.02
C LYS A 747 2.74 16.10 24.14
N ASP A 748 2.66 15.17 23.20
CA ASP A 748 1.91 13.90 23.24
C ASP A 748 1.48 13.57 21.81
N ALA A 749 2.46 13.14 21.00
CA ALA A 749 2.28 12.32 19.82
C ALA A 749 3.54 11.50 19.60
#